data_AF-A0A935UBE0-F1
#
_entry.id   AF-A0A935UBE0-F1
#
_cell.length_a   1.000
_cell.length_b   1.000
_cell.length_c   1.000
_cell.angle_alpha   90.00
_cell.angle_beta   90.00
_cell.angle_gamma   90.00
#
_symmetry.space_group_name_H-M   'P 1'
#
loop_
_entity.id
_entity.type
_entity.pdbx_description
1 polymer ?
#
loop_
_entity_poly.entity_id
_entity_poly.type
_entity_poly.pdbx_seq_one_letter_code
_entity_poly.pdbx_strand_id
1 'polypeptide(L)'
;MKVVVLGAGVAGVAAAWALWRDGHAVTVLERNPGVALETSYANGGQLSYSYVAPLASPSVIPKIPPWLLRRDSPLRFRPELDPDQWRWCIAFLAACNQRQSDLTTERLLRLAFHSRTLMRSLVAEHRIDFHYVQNGKLVVHTDPASFESACRLMDFQRSLGCEQRALTPQETIFLEPALQSMAPRIAGSIFTASEDAGDCHEFCRELERLMAEGPEPVHWRFGADVRKLVVREGRVAAVATSAGEVAADAFVLALGTAAPELVKPLGMRLPVYPLKGYSLTVPVTHEGGAPKVSVTDFKRKVVYARLGNELRVAGMADLAGRRAELDPERVEQLVAEARAAFPLASDWNDVEPWCGLRPATPRGTPILGPTPVPNLWLDVGHGALGFTLALAAGARHRRPGRGSRAGRPARGLPARRLTRYPQGESDVIAVLPRPRLALLVARLARSRAPGPFLRAQGDLVQRQGPAEAGVRRDQPAPPGAHDRPRRLRVVGVLAHPGVPRRDRPRAQALPRLGTGARAHPAAHPRGGEPPRRRGSHADLPGALHPGPGRAARHGETRRGPEEARGGTRLFRQRTQRRLPRGRCAHGGRLRALSRDRVREAHRREEAGVGARGHAPAADRRVGRAHRGAAVFREDLPAALAPVKFTLHATDGAARRGTIALAHGTVETPAFMPVGTYGTVKAATPREIEALGAHIVLGNTFHLWLRPGLEVIAKHGGLHGFMRWPHPILTDSGGFQVFSLGPLRKVSEEGVAFQSPVNGDKLFLTPEESMRIQRVLDSDIVMIFDECTAYPATLDEAAQSMRLSLRWAARSKGAHEGNPNALFGIVQGGMHEALRDESLAGLEDIGFDGYAIGGLSVGEPKEDMARILAHTAPKLPRDKPRYLMGVGTPEDLVGAIAAGIDMFDCVMPTRNARNGMLFTRFGDLKIKNARHRDDTGPLDETCACPACAGGFSRAYLHHLHRANEILGARLNTLHNLHYYQWLMGQARAAVEEGRFGDFRTRFRDERARGEPEGDAPGD
;
A
#
# COMPACT_ATOMS: atom_id res chain seq x y z
N MET A 1 31.10 11.71 -9.17
CA MET A 1 32.17 11.21 -8.26
C MET A 1 32.60 9.83 -8.74
N LYS A 2 33.81 9.37 -8.38
CA LYS A 2 34.21 7.96 -8.53
C LYS A 2 33.70 7.18 -7.33
N VAL A 3 32.87 6.16 -7.55
CA VAL A 3 32.28 5.34 -6.48
C VAL A 3 32.56 3.87 -6.73
N VAL A 4 33.07 3.17 -5.71
CA VAL A 4 33.30 1.72 -5.78
C VAL A 4 32.18 0.97 -5.04
N VAL A 5 31.52 0.05 -5.72
CA VAL A 5 30.58 -0.92 -5.12
C VAL A 5 31.31 -2.25 -4.93
N LEU A 6 31.16 -2.84 -3.75
CA LEU A 6 31.81 -4.10 -3.36
C LEU A 6 30.79 -5.24 -3.37
N GLY A 7 30.91 -6.15 -4.33
CA GLY A 7 30.00 -7.25 -4.60
C GLY A 7 28.96 -6.93 -5.66
N ALA A 8 28.72 -7.87 -6.57
CA ALA A 8 27.75 -7.81 -7.66
C ALA A 8 26.58 -8.79 -7.48
N GLY A 9 26.23 -9.14 -6.24
CA GLY A 9 24.90 -9.66 -5.92
C GLY A 9 23.82 -8.58 -6.13
N VAL A 10 22.53 -8.96 -6.12
CA VAL A 10 21.42 -8.09 -6.54
C VAL A 10 21.35 -6.73 -5.82
N ALA A 11 21.73 -6.66 -4.54
CA ALA A 11 21.84 -5.39 -3.81
C ALA A 11 22.97 -4.48 -4.33
N GLY A 12 24.12 -5.06 -4.69
CA GLY A 12 25.25 -4.34 -5.28
C GLY A 12 24.96 -3.86 -6.71
N VAL A 13 24.33 -4.70 -7.54
CA VAL A 13 23.91 -4.32 -8.90
C VAL A 13 22.85 -3.20 -8.84
N ALA A 14 21.87 -3.28 -7.93
CA ALA A 14 20.89 -2.22 -7.72
C ALA A 14 21.50 -0.91 -7.16
N ALA A 15 22.54 -1.01 -6.32
CA ALA A 15 23.30 0.15 -5.86
C ALA A 15 24.10 0.79 -7.00
N ALA A 16 24.77 -0.01 -7.83
CA ALA A 16 25.49 0.46 -9.02
C ALA A 16 24.54 1.17 -10.00
N TRP A 17 23.40 0.54 -10.32
CA TRP A 17 22.33 1.11 -11.14
C TRP A 17 21.85 2.48 -10.63
N ALA A 18 21.60 2.58 -9.32
CA ALA A 18 21.15 3.82 -8.71
C ALA A 18 22.22 4.92 -8.72
N LEU A 19 23.49 4.58 -8.51
CA LEU A 19 24.63 5.51 -8.54
C LEU A 19 24.93 6.01 -9.96
N TRP A 20 24.93 5.09 -10.93
CA TRP A 20 25.13 5.38 -12.36
C TRP A 20 24.04 6.33 -12.87
N ARG A 21 22.76 6.07 -12.56
CA ARG A 21 21.64 6.96 -12.90
C ARG A 21 21.61 8.30 -12.13
N ASP A 22 22.49 8.54 -11.15
CA ASP A 22 22.70 9.87 -10.52
C ASP A 22 23.96 10.58 -11.08
N GLY A 23 24.60 10.02 -12.13
CA GLY A 23 25.77 10.62 -12.79
C GLY A 23 27.10 10.38 -12.08
N HIS A 24 27.27 9.24 -11.41
CA HIS A 24 28.57 8.85 -10.82
C HIS A 24 29.30 7.85 -11.72
N ALA A 25 30.63 7.98 -11.79
CA ALA A 25 31.50 6.97 -12.41
C ALA A 25 31.61 5.79 -11.44
N VAL A 26 30.94 4.68 -11.74
CA VAL A 26 30.86 3.51 -10.87
C VAL A 26 31.85 2.44 -11.30
N THR A 27 32.57 1.88 -10.33
CA THR A 27 33.33 0.64 -10.49
C THR A 27 32.72 -0.43 -9.59
N VAL A 28 32.43 -1.62 -10.10
CA VAL A 28 31.94 -2.75 -9.30
C VAL A 28 33.04 -3.80 -9.17
N LEU A 29 33.36 -4.22 -7.95
CA LEU A 29 34.35 -5.25 -7.67
C LEU A 29 33.64 -6.55 -7.27
N GLU A 30 33.91 -7.63 -7.99
CA GLU A 30 33.31 -8.95 -7.78
C GLU A 30 34.38 -10.04 -7.92
N ARG A 31 34.35 -11.07 -7.06
CA ARG A 31 35.32 -12.18 -7.09
C ARG A 31 34.96 -13.25 -8.11
N ASN A 32 33.67 -13.38 -8.41
CA ASN A 32 33.13 -14.29 -9.43
C ASN A 32 33.36 -13.75 -10.85
N PRO A 33 33.23 -14.58 -11.91
CA PRO A 33 33.43 -14.16 -13.30
C PRO A 33 32.25 -13.37 -13.91
N GLY A 34 31.17 -13.13 -13.15
CA GLY A 34 29.97 -12.44 -13.59
C GLY A 34 29.07 -12.04 -12.41
N VAL A 35 27.99 -11.30 -12.68
CA VAL A 35 27.06 -10.81 -11.66
C VAL A 35 26.18 -11.92 -11.06
N ALA A 36 25.67 -11.70 -9.84
CA ALA A 36 24.68 -12.53 -9.15
C ALA A 36 25.01 -14.00 -8.83
N LEU A 37 26.14 -14.57 -9.30
CA LEU A 37 26.55 -15.99 -9.21
C LEU A 37 26.65 -16.65 -7.80
N GLU A 38 26.32 -15.94 -6.72
CA GLU A 38 26.20 -16.50 -5.36
C GLU A 38 24.74 -16.42 -4.86
N THR A 39 24.49 -15.80 -3.70
CA THR A 39 23.18 -15.77 -3.02
C THR A 39 22.02 -15.18 -3.84
N SER A 40 22.31 -14.58 -5.01
CA SER A 40 21.31 -14.05 -5.95
C SER A 40 20.98 -15.01 -7.09
N TYR A 41 21.78 -16.06 -7.34
CA TYR A 41 21.66 -16.98 -8.47
C TYR A 41 20.34 -17.75 -8.45
N ALA A 42 20.25 -18.83 -7.66
CA ALA A 42 18.99 -19.53 -7.45
C ALA A 42 18.19 -18.89 -6.29
N ASN A 43 17.87 -17.60 -6.43
CA ASN A 43 16.87 -16.97 -5.57
C ASN A 43 15.49 -17.65 -5.80
N GLY A 44 14.60 -17.59 -4.81
CA GLY A 44 13.26 -18.18 -4.89
C GLY A 44 12.28 -17.49 -5.85
N GLY A 45 12.73 -16.53 -6.65
CA GLY A 45 11.97 -15.90 -7.75
C GLY A 45 10.81 -14.97 -7.35
N GLN A 46 10.51 -14.83 -6.06
CA GLN A 46 9.35 -14.07 -5.57
C GLN A 46 9.68 -12.62 -5.24
N LEU A 47 8.89 -11.69 -5.77
CA LEU A 47 8.91 -10.26 -5.44
C LEU A 47 7.71 -9.94 -4.53
N SER A 48 7.89 -10.18 -3.23
CA SER A 48 6.82 -10.15 -2.22
C SER A 48 6.73 -8.78 -1.52
N TYR A 49 6.08 -7.83 -2.17
CA TYR A 49 6.05 -6.43 -1.75
C TYR A 49 5.04 -6.09 -0.65
N SER A 50 3.91 -6.79 -0.63
CA SER A 50 2.83 -6.61 0.35
C SER A 50 2.81 -7.74 1.38
N TYR A 51 3.23 -8.96 1.01
CA TYR A 51 3.39 -10.07 1.94
C TYR A 51 4.79 -10.09 2.57
N VAL A 52 5.03 -9.21 3.54
CA VAL A 52 6.29 -9.16 4.30
C VAL A 52 6.09 -9.57 5.76
N ALA A 53 6.55 -10.78 6.09
CA ALA A 53 6.56 -11.30 7.46
C ALA A 53 7.97 -11.18 8.09
N PRO A 54 8.13 -10.57 9.28
CA PRO A 54 9.40 -10.54 10.02
C PRO A 54 9.94 -11.95 10.33
N LEU A 55 11.25 -12.15 10.13
CA LEU A 55 11.92 -13.38 10.55
C LEU A 55 11.88 -13.55 12.09
N ALA A 56 12.04 -12.44 12.81
CA ALA A 56 11.87 -12.37 14.25
C ALA A 56 10.44 -11.91 14.59
N SER A 57 9.63 -12.81 15.15
CA SER A 57 8.29 -12.52 15.66
C SER A 57 8.04 -13.34 16.93
N PRO A 58 7.16 -12.91 17.85
CA PRO A 58 6.87 -13.67 19.07
C PRO A 58 6.35 -15.09 18.79
N SER A 59 5.69 -15.28 17.64
CA SER A 59 5.20 -16.59 17.17
C SER A 59 6.30 -17.62 16.89
N VAL A 60 7.58 -17.23 16.84
CA VAL A 60 8.73 -18.13 16.63
C VAL A 60 9.14 -18.84 17.92
N ILE A 61 9.12 -18.15 19.07
CA ILE A 61 9.61 -18.68 20.35
C ILE A 61 9.02 -20.05 20.70
N PRO A 62 7.68 -20.28 20.72
CA PRO A 62 7.12 -21.59 21.04
C PRO A 62 7.39 -22.67 19.98
N LYS A 63 7.84 -22.30 18.78
CA LYS A 63 8.17 -23.22 17.68
C LYS A 63 9.63 -23.68 17.72
N ILE A 64 10.51 -22.98 18.43
CA ILE A 64 11.93 -23.35 18.53
C ILE A 64 12.11 -24.75 19.15
N PRO A 65 11.54 -25.11 20.32
CA PRO A 65 11.75 -26.44 20.89
C PRO A 65 11.38 -27.62 19.96
N PRO A 66 10.21 -27.68 19.30
CA PRO A 66 9.93 -28.75 18.35
C PRO A 66 10.78 -28.67 17.06
N TRP A 67 11.17 -27.49 16.60
CA TRP A 67 12.08 -27.36 15.45
C TRP A 67 13.51 -27.86 15.74
N LEU A 68 13.99 -27.75 16.97
CA LEU A 68 15.29 -28.28 17.40
C LEU A 68 15.31 -29.82 17.48
N LEU A 69 14.15 -30.45 17.68
CA LEU A 69 14.02 -31.90 17.85
C LEU A 69 13.61 -32.64 16.55
N ARG A 70 13.27 -31.92 15.48
CA ARG A 70 12.74 -32.47 14.23
C ARG A 70 13.71 -32.36 13.07
N ARG A 71 14.07 -33.49 12.46
CA ARG A 71 14.92 -33.53 11.25
C ARG A 71 14.25 -32.84 10.05
N ASP A 72 12.94 -32.94 9.92
CA ASP A 72 12.15 -32.32 8.84
C ASP A 72 11.87 -30.82 9.04
N SER A 73 12.48 -30.18 10.05
CA SER A 73 12.23 -28.78 10.38
C SER A 73 12.59 -27.82 9.23
N PRO A 74 11.70 -26.88 8.84
CA PRO A 74 12.04 -25.81 7.90
C PRO A 74 13.18 -24.90 8.37
N LEU A 75 13.47 -24.86 9.68
CA LEU A 75 14.65 -24.22 10.25
C LEU A 75 15.44 -25.21 11.10
N ARG A 76 16.62 -25.65 10.64
CA ARG A 76 17.53 -26.56 11.37
C ARG A 76 18.65 -25.75 12.00
N PHE A 77 18.87 -25.91 13.30
CA PHE A 77 19.98 -25.28 14.02
C PHE A 77 21.10 -26.29 14.24
N ARG A 78 22.34 -25.94 13.90
CA ARG A 78 23.53 -26.71 14.25
C ARG A 78 24.38 -25.85 15.19
N PRO A 79 24.39 -26.12 16.51
CA PRO A 79 25.21 -25.34 17.44
C PRO A 79 26.69 -25.54 17.13
N GLU A 80 27.40 -24.44 16.94
CA GLU A 80 28.84 -24.41 16.63
C GLU A 80 29.59 -23.59 17.68
N LEU A 81 30.92 -23.76 17.77
CA LEU A 81 31.79 -22.94 18.63
C LEU A 81 32.11 -21.57 17.99
N ASP A 82 31.14 -20.98 17.28
CA ASP A 82 31.21 -19.67 16.62
C ASP A 82 30.58 -18.59 17.53
N PRO A 83 31.38 -17.67 18.12
CA PRO A 83 30.84 -16.62 19.00
C PRO A 83 29.90 -15.63 18.30
N ASP A 84 29.91 -15.53 16.98
CA ASP A 84 28.94 -14.69 16.26
C ASP A 84 27.59 -15.40 16.12
N GLN A 85 27.57 -16.73 15.94
CA GLN A 85 26.34 -17.53 15.87
C GLN A 85 25.53 -17.33 17.15
N TRP A 86 26.14 -17.56 18.32
CA TRP A 86 25.46 -17.38 19.61
C TRP A 86 25.02 -15.94 19.87
N ARG A 87 25.81 -14.94 19.46
CA ARG A 87 25.42 -13.53 19.59
C ARG A 87 24.28 -13.15 18.64
N TRP A 88 24.23 -13.73 17.44
CA TRP A 88 23.11 -13.58 16.52
C TRP A 88 21.85 -14.23 17.09
N CYS A 89 21.94 -15.46 17.64
CA CYS A 89 20.84 -16.13 18.32
C CYS A 89 20.28 -15.31 19.49
N ILE A 90 21.14 -14.78 20.37
CA ILE A 90 20.71 -13.95 21.51
C ILE A 90 20.01 -12.66 21.03
N ALA A 91 20.57 -11.99 20.02
CA ALA A 91 19.96 -10.80 19.44
C ALA A 91 18.63 -11.10 18.71
N PHE A 92 18.52 -12.29 18.10
CA PHE A 92 17.32 -12.75 17.40
C PHE A 92 16.19 -13.05 18.39
N LEU A 93 16.50 -13.78 19.47
CA LEU A 93 15.55 -14.03 20.56
C LEU A 93 15.07 -12.73 21.22
N ALA A 94 15.97 -11.75 21.41
CA ALA A 94 15.59 -10.42 21.90
C ALA A 94 14.69 -9.65 20.91
N ALA A 95 14.84 -9.88 19.60
CA ALA A 95 14.01 -9.29 18.56
C ALA A 95 12.64 -9.98 18.37
N CYS A 96 12.44 -11.20 18.89
CA CYS A 96 11.19 -11.96 18.80
C CYS A 96 10.10 -11.45 19.78
N ASN A 97 9.76 -10.16 19.71
CA ASN A 97 8.69 -9.53 20.48
C ASN A 97 7.75 -8.73 19.56
N GLN A 98 6.50 -8.51 19.98
CA GLN A 98 5.46 -7.92 19.12
C GLN A 98 5.87 -6.53 18.60
N ARG A 99 6.27 -5.61 19.49
CA ARG A 99 6.70 -4.24 19.14
C ARG A 99 7.82 -4.23 18.08
N GLN A 100 8.79 -5.13 18.16
CA GLN A 100 9.86 -5.24 17.17
C GLN A 100 9.36 -5.87 15.86
N SER A 101 8.44 -6.84 15.92
CA SER A 101 7.76 -7.43 14.76
C SER A 101 6.99 -6.35 13.97
N ASP A 102 6.21 -5.52 14.65
CA ASP A 102 5.41 -4.46 14.04
C ASP A 102 6.30 -3.41 13.35
N LEU A 103 7.33 -2.92 14.06
CA LEU A 103 8.31 -1.98 13.53
C LEU A 103 9.11 -2.56 12.34
N THR A 104 9.46 -3.84 12.38
CA THR A 104 10.11 -4.51 11.23
C THR A 104 9.14 -4.61 10.04
N THR A 105 7.88 -5.00 10.28
CA THR A 105 6.85 -5.11 9.22
C THR A 105 6.68 -3.76 8.51
N GLU A 106 6.48 -2.70 9.28
CA GLU A 106 6.31 -1.34 8.74
C GLU A 106 7.54 -0.86 7.94
N ARG A 107 8.75 -1.03 8.50
CA ARG A 107 10.01 -0.63 7.84
C ARG A 107 10.22 -1.37 6.53
N LEU A 108 9.87 -2.66 6.48
CA LEU A 108 10.02 -3.47 5.28
C LEU A 108 8.94 -3.17 4.24
N LEU A 109 7.66 -3.03 4.60
CA LEU A 109 6.59 -2.64 3.66
C LEU A 109 6.89 -1.28 3.00
N ARG A 110 7.32 -0.28 3.78
CA ARG A 110 7.77 1.03 3.26
C ARG A 110 8.90 0.91 2.22
N LEU A 111 9.85 -0.01 2.43
CA LEU A 111 10.96 -0.27 1.50
C LEU A 111 10.48 -1.07 0.27
N ALA A 112 9.63 -2.07 0.47
CA ALA A 112 9.15 -2.98 -0.56
C ALA A 112 8.17 -2.31 -1.53
N PHE A 113 7.23 -1.49 -1.06
CA PHE A 113 6.36 -0.68 -1.93
C PHE A 113 7.16 0.32 -2.79
N HIS A 114 8.22 0.91 -2.23
CA HIS A 114 9.13 1.73 -3.04
C HIS A 114 9.85 0.89 -4.09
N SER A 115 10.27 -0.33 -3.73
CA SER A 115 10.96 -1.26 -4.64
C SER A 115 10.05 -1.74 -5.78
N ARG A 116 8.78 -2.07 -5.50
CA ARG A 116 7.74 -2.36 -6.51
C ARG A 116 7.59 -1.21 -7.51
N THR A 117 7.54 0.01 -6.99
CA THR A 117 7.42 1.22 -7.82
C THR A 117 8.62 1.38 -8.75
N LEU A 118 9.84 1.14 -8.24
CA LEU A 118 11.07 1.20 -9.05
C LEU A 118 11.15 0.05 -10.06
N MET A 119 10.82 -1.19 -9.66
CA MET A 119 10.82 -2.37 -10.54
C MET A 119 9.89 -2.17 -11.73
N ARG A 120 8.62 -1.82 -11.45
CA ARG A 120 7.61 -1.60 -12.50
C ARG A 120 7.94 -0.41 -13.41
N SER A 121 8.61 0.61 -12.88
CA SER A 121 9.15 1.71 -13.70
C SER A 121 10.28 1.23 -14.62
N LEU A 122 11.21 0.44 -14.09
CA LEU A 122 12.41 -0.03 -14.80
C LEU A 122 12.04 -0.98 -15.95
N VAL A 123 11.14 -1.93 -15.71
CA VAL A 123 10.63 -2.85 -16.74
C VAL A 123 9.92 -2.07 -17.86
N ALA A 124 9.09 -1.08 -17.51
CA ALA A 124 8.40 -0.24 -18.49
C ALA A 124 9.35 0.69 -19.28
N GLU A 125 10.44 1.15 -18.66
CA GLU A 125 11.43 2.07 -19.25
C GLU A 125 12.42 1.35 -20.18
N HIS A 126 12.83 0.12 -19.85
CA HIS A 126 13.96 -0.54 -20.52
C HIS A 126 13.64 -1.88 -21.22
N ARG A 127 12.42 -2.44 -21.09
CA ARG A 127 12.01 -3.72 -21.71
C ARG A 127 12.98 -4.90 -21.43
N ILE A 128 13.55 -4.96 -20.24
CA ILE A 128 14.37 -6.11 -19.82
C ILE A 128 13.49 -7.36 -19.68
N ASP A 129 13.99 -8.52 -20.10
CA ASP A 129 13.39 -9.82 -19.79
C ASP A 129 14.25 -10.57 -18.77
N PHE A 130 13.59 -11.06 -17.73
CA PHE A 130 14.12 -11.94 -16.69
C PHE A 130 13.01 -12.89 -16.23
N HIS A 131 12.15 -13.29 -17.17
CA HIS A 131 10.91 -14.05 -16.93
C HIS A 131 9.96 -13.33 -15.96
N TYR A 132 9.88 -12.00 -16.08
CA TYR A 132 9.11 -11.14 -15.19
C TYR A 132 7.61 -11.25 -15.43
N VAL A 133 6.86 -11.55 -14.38
CA VAL A 133 5.40 -11.74 -14.42
C VAL A 133 4.69 -10.99 -13.29
N GLN A 134 3.54 -10.40 -13.62
CA GLN A 134 2.66 -9.66 -12.68
C GLN A 134 1.39 -10.47 -12.40
N ASN A 135 1.58 -11.72 -11.98
CA ASN A 135 0.57 -12.74 -11.74
C ASN A 135 0.06 -12.79 -10.28
N GLY A 136 0.67 -12.02 -9.37
CA GLY A 136 0.34 -12.08 -7.95
C GLY A 136 0.91 -13.30 -7.24
N LYS A 137 0.55 -13.43 -5.97
CA LYS A 137 1.05 -14.48 -5.07
C LYS A 137 -0.05 -15.12 -4.24
N LEU A 138 -0.01 -16.44 -4.14
CA LEU A 138 -0.80 -17.27 -3.23
C LEU A 138 0.04 -17.71 -2.02
N VAL A 139 -0.45 -17.43 -0.81
CA VAL A 139 0.09 -18.02 0.43
C VAL A 139 -0.91 -19.06 0.92
N VAL A 140 -0.59 -20.33 0.73
CA VAL A 140 -1.47 -21.47 1.00
C VAL A 140 -1.29 -21.95 2.45
N HIS A 141 -2.42 -22.09 3.16
CA HIS A 141 -2.46 -22.54 4.53
C HIS A 141 -3.11 -23.94 4.60
N THR A 142 -2.35 -24.92 5.08
CA THR A 142 -2.81 -26.33 5.24
C THR A 142 -3.19 -26.64 6.70
N ASP A 143 -3.79 -25.63 7.35
CA ASP A 143 -4.08 -25.60 8.78
C ASP A 143 -5.10 -24.46 9.07
N PRO A 144 -6.30 -24.75 9.60
CA PRO A 144 -7.34 -23.72 9.78
C PRO A 144 -6.93 -22.57 10.71
N ALA A 145 -6.32 -22.87 11.86
CA ALA A 145 -5.85 -21.85 12.81
C ALA A 145 -4.76 -20.95 12.21
N SER A 146 -3.88 -21.53 11.37
CA SER A 146 -2.90 -20.75 10.62
C SER A 146 -3.54 -19.88 9.52
N PHE A 147 -4.62 -20.32 8.89
CA PHE A 147 -5.35 -19.55 7.88
C PHE A 147 -6.11 -18.38 8.53
N GLU A 148 -6.85 -18.65 9.60
CA GLU A 148 -7.55 -17.66 10.42
C GLU A 148 -6.60 -16.58 10.98
N SER A 149 -5.41 -16.98 11.43
CA SER A 149 -4.34 -16.05 11.83
C SER A 149 -3.76 -15.24 10.67
N ALA A 150 -3.77 -15.77 9.44
CA ALA A 150 -3.38 -15.04 8.25
C ALA A 150 -4.46 -14.04 7.80
N CYS A 151 -5.75 -14.35 7.98
CA CYS A 151 -6.84 -13.40 7.77
C CYS A 151 -6.73 -12.20 8.73
N ARG A 152 -6.51 -12.45 10.04
CA ARG A 152 -6.23 -11.37 11.02
C ARG A 152 -5.03 -10.51 10.62
N LEU A 153 -3.96 -11.12 10.11
CA LEU A 153 -2.78 -10.38 9.63
C LEU A 153 -3.08 -9.59 8.34
N MET A 154 -3.89 -10.14 7.43
CA MET A 154 -4.34 -9.48 6.22
C MET A 154 -5.14 -8.21 6.53
N ASP A 155 -6.06 -8.26 7.49
CA ASP A 155 -6.87 -7.08 7.86
C ASP A 155 -6.01 -5.99 8.51
N PHE A 156 -5.00 -6.35 9.32
CA PHE A 156 -3.97 -5.42 9.77
C PHE A 156 -3.13 -4.85 8.60
N GLN A 157 -2.66 -5.71 7.68
CA GLN A 157 -1.88 -5.29 6.52
C GLN A 157 -2.69 -4.40 5.55
N ARG A 158 -4.02 -4.56 5.48
CA ARG A 158 -4.93 -3.67 4.74
C ARG A 158 -4.88 -2.23 5.26
N SER A 159 -4.78 -2.02 6.58
CA SER A 159 -4.58 -0.67 7.17
C SER A 159 -3.27 -0.01 6.73
N LEU A 160 -2.25 -0.81 6.41
CA LEU A 160 -0.95 -0.36 5.90
C LEU A 160 -0.90 -0.22 4.37
N GLY A 161 -2.02 -0.46 3.68
CA GLY A 161 -2.15 -0.32 2.22
C GLY A 161 -1.84 -1.58 1.41
N CYS A 162 -1.81 -2.77 2.02
CA CYS A 162 -1.76 -4.02 1.27
C CYS A 162 -3.14 -4.36 0.66
N GLU A 163 -3.18 -4.68 -0.63
CA GLU A 163 -4.38 -5.20 -1.30
C GLU A 163 -4.30 -6.74 -1.40
N GLN A 164 -5.10 -7.41 -0.57
CA GLN A 164 -5.08 -8.85 -0.32
C GLN A 164 -6.51 -9.40 -0.18
N ARG A 165 -6.72 -10.64 -0.60
CA ARG A 165 -8.00 -11.38 -0.53
C ARG A 165 -7.76 -12.77 0.06
N ALA A 166 -8.49 -13.10 1.12
CA ALA A 166 -8.57 -14.48 1.59
C ALA A 166 -9.45 -15.31 0.64
N LEU A 167 -9.05 -16.54 0.36
CA LEU A 167 -9.71 -17.47 -0.55
C LEU A 167 -10.08 -18.76 0.19
N THR A 168 -11.26 -19.29 -0.14
CA THR A 168 -11.64 -20.68 0.17
C THR A 168 -10.70 -21.68 -0.54
N PRO A 169 -10.68 -22.96 -0.13
CA PRO A 169 -9.96 -24.01 -0.86
C PRO A 169 -10.39 -24.09 -2.33
N GLN A 170 -11.69 -23.99 -2.61
CA GLN A 170 -12.27 -24.03 -3.96
C GLN A 170 -11.77 -22.87 -4.82
N GLU A 171 -11.83 -21.63 -4.32
CA GLU A 171 -11.27 -20.46 -5.03
C GLU A 171 -9.75 -20.54 -5.21
N THR A 172 -9.04 -21.17 -4.26
CA THR A 172 -7.59 -21.36 -4.35
C THR A 172 -7.23 -22.28 -5.52
N ILE A 173 -7.98 -23.37 -5.70
CA ILE A 173 -7.82 -24.31 -6.83
C ILE A 173 -8.31 -23.71 -8.14
N PHE A 174 -9.42 -22.95 -8.14
CA PHE A 174 -9.90 -22.25 -9.33
C PHE A 174 -8.90 -21.21 -9.85
N LEU A 175 -8.24 -20.48 -8.94
CA LEU A 175 -7.21 -19.50 -9.31
C LEU A 175 -5.87 -20.14 -9.70
N GLU A 176 -5.56 -21.33 -9.16
CA GLU A 176 -4.34 -22.07 -9.49
C GLU A 176 -4.60 -23.59 -9.59
N PRO A 177 -5.03 -24.09 -10.77
CA PRO A 177 -5.35 -25.50 -10.97
C PRO A 177 -4.18 -26.47 -10.73
N ALA A 178 -2.92 -26.02 -10.83
CA ALA A 178 -1.77 -26.87 -10.54
C ALA A 178 -1.74 -27.35 -9.06
N LEU A 179 -2.46 -26.66 -8.16
CA LEU A 179 -2.62 -27.06 -6.76
C LEU A 179 -3.61 -28.23 -6.54
N GLN A 180 -4.21 -28.81 -7.58
CA GLN A 180 -5.22 -29.88 -7.45
C GLN A 180 -4.75 -31.05 -6.56
N SER A 181 -3.46 -31.44 -6.63
CA SER A 181 -2.83 -32.45 -5.76
C SER A 181 -2.75 -32.04 -4.28
N MET A 182 -2.71 -30.74 -3.99
CA MET A 182 -2.74 -30.21 -2.63
C MET A 182 -4.16 -29.99 -2.11
N ALA A 183 -5.19 -29.97 -2.96
CA ALA A 183 -6.56 -29.57 -2.60
C ALA A 183 -7.12 -30.20 -1.30
N PRO A 184 -6.98 -31.53 -1.03
CA PRO A 184 -7.49 -32.14 0.20
C PRO A 184 -6.80 -31.67 1.49
N ARG A 185 -5.69 -30.92 1.38
CA ARG A 185 -4.92 -30.35 2.49
C ARG A 185 -5.11 -28.84 2.65
N ILE A 186 -5.77 -28.15 1.74
CA ILE A 186 -5.92 -26.68 1.80
C ILE A 186 -7.04 -26.32 2.76
N ALA A 187 -6.74 -25.53 3.80
CA ALA A 187 -7.75 -24.89 4.66
C ALA A 187 -8.19 -23.52 4.10
N GLY A 188 -7.30 -22.86 3.35
CA GLY A 188 -7.55 -21.62 2.61
C GLY A 188 -6.24 -21.01 2.13
N SER A 189 -6.30 -19.85 1.48
CA SER A 189 -5.10 -19.11 1.08
C SER A 189 -5.29 -17.59 1.12
N ILE A 190 -4.19 -16.84 1.21
CA ILE A 190 -4.18 -15.39 1.02
C ILE A 190 -3.62 -15.09 -0.37
N PHE A 191 -4.45 -14.55 -1.25
CA PHE A 191 -4.03 -14.05 -2.56
C PHE A 191 -3.67 -12.57 -2.49
N THR A 192 -2.56 -12.22 -3.13
CA THR A 192 -2.02 -10.86 -3.19
C THR A 192 -1.73 -10.49 -4.64
N ALA A 193 -2.63 -9.73 -5.28
CA ALA A 193 -2.53 -9.37 -6.70
C ALA A 193 -1.42 -8.33 -7.02
N SER A 194 -0.81 -7.75 -6.00
CA SER A 194 0.22 -6.71 -6.12
C SER A 194 1.66 -7.23 -6.21
N GLU A 195 1.84 -8.55 -6.12
CA GLU A 195 3.15 -9.20 -6.09
C GLU A 195 3.56 -9.64 -7.50
N ASP A 196 4.86 -9.71 -7.71
CA ASP A 196 5.44 -10.09 -9.00
C ASP A 196 6.37 -11.32 -8.82
N ALA A 197 6.81 -11.94 -9.92
CA ALA A 197 7.87 -12.93 -9.91
C ALA A 197 8.82 -12.73 -11.10
N GLY A 198 10.00 -13.35 -11.05
CA GLY A 198 11.03 -13.33 -12.10
C GLY A 198 12.35 -13.91 -11.59
N ASP A 199 13.31 -14.17 -12.47
CA ASP A 199 14.64 -14.66 -12.08
C ASP A 199 15.57 -13.52 -11.62
N CYS A 200 16.34 -13.77 -10.57
CA CYS A 200 17.19 -12.78 -9.92
C CYS A 200 18.61 -12.70 -10.54
N HIS A 201 19.07 -13.75 -11.22
CA HIS A 201 20.33 -13.77 -11.96
C HIS A 201 20.15 -13.03 -13.29
N GLU A 202 19.14 -13.38 -14.09
CA GLU A 202 18.89 -12.70 -15.37
C GLU A 202 18.52 -11.23 -15.19
N PHE A 203 17.77 -10.88 -14.13
CA PHE A 203 17.57 -9.47 -13.76
C PHE A 203 18.89 -8.72 -13.55
N CYS A 204 19.87 -9.35 -12.90
CA CYS A 204 21.18 -8.71 -12.67
C CYS A 204 21.99 -8.61 -13.98
N ARG A 205 21.92 -9.61 -14.85
CA ARG A 205 22.57 -9.62 -16.17
C ARG A 205 22.01 -8.55 -17.10
N GLU A 206 20.69 -8.36 -17.12
CA GLU A 206 20.08 -7.28 -17.89
C GLU A 206 20.44 -5.89 -17.34
N LEU A 207 20.52 -5.72 -16.02
CA LEU A 207 21.04 -4.47 -15.44
C LEU A 207 22.53 -4.25 -15.72
N GLU A 208 23.37 -5.30 -15.70
CA GLU A 208 24.77 -5.25 -16.13
C GLU A 208 24.87 -4.77 -17.58
N ARG A 209 24.11 -5.41 -18.48
CA ARG A 209 24.07 -5.10 -19.91
C ARG A 209 23.67 -3.65 -20.17
N LEU A 210 22.57 -3.17 -19.57
CA LEU A 210 22.15 -1.76 -19.68
C LEU A 210 23.20 -0.77 -19.15
N MET A 211 23.93 -1.14 -18.10
CA MET A 211 25.02 -0.33 -17.54
C MET A 211 26.34 -0.41 -18.33
N ALA A 212 26.50 -1.41 -19.19
CA ALA A 212 27.64 -1.55 -20.10
C ALA A 212 27.40 -0.86 -21.46
N GLU A 213 26.16 -0.89 -21.95
CA GLU A 213 25.73 -0.24 -23.21
C GLU A 213 25.44 1.26 -23.06
N GLY A 214 25.13 1.73 -21.84
CA GLY A 214 24.70 3.10 -21.58
C GLY A 214 25.82 4.16 -21.57
N PRO A 215 25.47 5.46 -21.57
CA PRO A 215 26.46 6.55 -21.49
C PRO A 215 27.24 6.50 -20.16
N GLU A 216 28.55 6.76 -20.22
CA GLU A 216 29.51 6.56 -19.12
C GLU A 216 29.40 5.15 -18.48
N PRO A 217 29.81 4.08 -19.19
CA PRO A 217 29.61 2.70 -18.75
C PRO A 217 30.20 2.36 -17.38
N VAL A 218 29.49 1.53 -16.62
CA VAL A 218 29.97 1.02 -15.32
C VAL A 218 31.18 0.09 -15.51
N HIS A 219 32.23 0.32 -14.74
CA HIS A 219 33.47 -0.44 -14.82
C HIS A 219 33.38 -1.72 -13.97
N TRP A 220 33.06 -2.85 -14.58
CA TRP A 220 33.05 -4.15 -13.92
C TRP A 220 34.47 -4.71 -13.77
N ARG A 221 34.81 -5.19 -12.58
CA ARG A 221 36.05 -5.93 -12.29
C ARG A 221 35.71 -7.27 -11.63
N PHE A 222 35.47 -8.25 -12.49
CA PHE A 222 35.32 -9.65 -12.13
C PHE A 222 36.68 -10.28 -11.76
N GLY A 223 36.68 -11.37 -10.98
CA GLY A 223 37.90 -11.99 -10.43
C GLY A 223 38.62 -11.18 -9.34
N ALA A 224 38.06 -10.06 -8.89
CA ALA A 224 38.63 -9.11 -7.94
C ALA A 224 38.21 -9.41 -6.49
N ASP A 225 38.81 -10.42 -5.89
CA ASP A 225 38.60 -10.78 -4.47
C ASP A 225 39.01 -9.63 -3.54
N VAL A 226 38.09 -9.19 -2.66
CA VAL A 226 38.25 -7.99 -1.82
C VAL A 226 38.86 -8.37 -0.47
N ARG A 227 40.12 -7.98 -0.25
CA ARG A 227 40.95 -8.44 0.88
C ARG A 227 40.94 -7.50 2.09
N LYS A 228 41.02 -6.18 1.87
CA LYS A 228 41.01 -5.17 2.95
C LYS A 228 40.54 -3.80 2.45
N LEU A 229 39.97 -3.01 3.37
CA LEU A 229 39.77 -1.57 3.18
C LEU A 229 41.04 -0.84 3.64
N VAL A 230 41.61 -0.01 2.76
CA VAL A 230 42.82 0.76 3.01
C VAL A 230 42.41 2.14 3.54
N VAL A 231 42.46 2.29 4.85
CA VAL A 231 42.13 3.55 5.53
C VAL A 231 43.35 4.44 5.68
N ARG A 232 43.20 5.71 5.35
CA ARG A 232 44.18 6.79 5.55
C ARG A 232 43.42 8.02 6.07
N GLU A 233 43.97 8.74 7.05
CA GLU A 233 43.34 9.93 7.65
C GLU A 233 41.87 9.71 8.12
N GLY A 234 41.57 8.50 8.62
CA GLY A 234 40.23 8.11 9.06
C GLY A 234 39.20 7.88 7.94
N ARG A 235 39.60 7.94 6.66
CA ARG A 235 38.75 7.69 5.48
C ARG A 235 39.19 6.44 4.74
N VAL A 236 38.28 5.76 4.03
CA VAL A 236 38.70 4.74 3.05
C VAL A 236 39.32 5.47 1.85
N ALA A 237 40.58 5.19 1.57
CA ALA A 237 41.32 5.74 0.43
C ALA A 237 41.30 4.77 -0.77
N ALA A 238 41.38 3.47 -0.50
CA ALA A 238 41.31 2.42 -1.51
C ALA A 238 40.75 1.10 -0.94
N VAL A 239 40.40 0.18 -1.84
CA VAL A 239 40.12 -1.22 -1.54
C VAL A 239 41.26 -2.05 -2.14
N ALA A 240 41.92 -2.88 -1.34
CA ALA A 240 42.94 -3.80 -1.85
C ALA A 240 42.32 -5.14 -2.23
N THR A 241 42.61 -5.61 -3.43
CA THR A 241 42.05 -6.83 -4.02
C THR A 241 43.13 -7.86 -4.39
N SER A 242 42.72 -9.02 -4.94
CA SER A 242 43.58 -9.93 -5.69
C SER A 242 44.33 -9.25 -6.84
N ALA A 243 43.70 -8.26 -7.48
CA ALA A 243 44.19 -7.56 -8.68
C ALA A 243 44.74 -6.14 -8.38
N GLY A 244 45.19 -5.87 -7.16
CA GLY A 244 45.77 -4.58 -6.74
C GLY A 244 44.80 -3.67 -5.98
N GLU A 245 45.20 -2.41 -5.73
CA GLU A 245 44.39 -1.43 -5.01
C GLU A 245 43.50 -0.59 -5.95
N VAL A 246 42.26 -0.32 -5.54
CA VAL A 246 41.26 0.48 -6.28
C VAL A 246 40.83 1.67 -5.42
N ALA A 247 41.21 2.88 -5.84
CA ALA A 247 40.87 4.14 -5.16
C ALA A 247 39.58 4.78 -5.69
N ALA A 248 38.82 5.43 -4.80
CA ALA A 248 37.55 6.09 -5.13
C ALA A 248 37.19 7.18 -4.10
N ASP A 249 36.27 8.08 -4.45
CA ASP A 249 35.80 9.15 -3.56
C ASP A 249 34.95 8.58 -2.40
N ALA A 250 34.17 7.53 -2.71
CA ALA A 250 33.29 6.83 -1.78
C ALA A 250 33.13 5.34 -2.14
N PHE A 251 32.71 4.55 -1.15
CA PHE A 251 32.61 3.09 -1.22
C PHE A 251 31.24 2.62 -0.69
N VAL A 252 30.61 1.68 -1.38
CA VAL A 252 29.37 0.99 -0.94
C VAL A 252 29.67 -0.49 -0.73
N LEU A 253 29.46 -0.98 0.49
CA LEU A 253 29.71 -2.36 0.88
C LEU A 253 28.44 -3.21 0.72
N ALA A 254 28.41 -4.06 -0.31
CA ALA A 254 27.31 -4.99 -0.62
C ALA A 254 27.72 -6.48 -0.58
N LEU A 255 28.89 -6.81 0.02
CA LEU A 255 29.51 -8.15 0.09
C LEU A 255 28.77 -9.17 0.99
N GLY A 256 27.44 -9.06 1.13
CA GLY A 256 26.58 -10.05 1.79
C GLY A 256 27.10 -10.56 3.14
N THR A 257 27.51 -11.83 3.18
CA THR A 257 28.00 -12.54 4.38
C THR A 257 29.49 -12.32 4.68
N ALA A 258 30.27 -11.80 3.72
CA ALA A 258 31.68 -11.46 3.92
C ALA A 258 31.89 -10.05 4.51
N ALA A 259 30.89 -9.17 4.38
CA ALA A 259 30.93 -7.80 4.88
C ALA A 259 31.33 -7.62 6.36
N PRO A 260 30.93 -8.48 7.33
CA PRO A 260 31.28 -8.31 8.74
C PRO A 260 32.79 -8.38 9.03
N GLU A 261 33.52 -9.29 8.39
CA GLU A 261 34.97 -9.42 8.61
C GLU A 261 35.75 -8.28 7.95
N LEU A 262 35.28 -7.73 6.82
CA LEU A 262 35.95 -6.63 6.14
C LEU A 262 35.91 -5.31 6.92
N VAL A 263 34.88 -5.06 7.73
CA VAL A 263 34.76 -3.84 8.56
C VAL A 263 35.26 -4.00 10.00
N LYS A 264 35.52 -5.23 10.44
CA LYS A 264 36.02 -5.57 11.78
C LYS A 264 37.35 -4.88 12.14
N PRO A 265 38.33 -4.69 11.22
CA PRO A 265 39.51 -3.86 11.47
C PRO A 265 39.21 -2.38 11.70
N LEU A 266 38.03 -1.89 11.30
CA LEU A 266 37.61 -0.49 11.44
C LEU A 266 36.89 -0.21 12.77
N GLY A 267 36.95 -1.15 13.74
CA GLY A 267 36.23 -1.04 15.01
C GLY A 267 34.71 -1.15 14.90
N MET A 268 34.19 -1.51 13.72
CA MET A 268 32.76 -1.71 13.48
C MET A 268 32.37 -3.18 13.60
N ARG A 269 31.16 -3.44 14.11
CA ARG A 269 30.61 -4.79 14.15
C ARG A 269 29.19 -4.83 13.60
N LEU A 270 28.99 -5.66 12.57
CA LEU A 270 27.72 -5.85 11.87
C LEU A 270 27.02 -7.12 12.38
N PRO A 271 25.75 -7.06 12.81
CA PRO A 271 24.97 -8.25 13.18
C PRO A 271 24.40 -8.92 11.92
N VAL A 272 25.27 -9.45 11.05
CA VAL A 272 24.90 -10.24 9.87
C VAL A 272 25.50 -11.63 10.00
N TYR A 273 24.68 -12.67 9.87
CA TYR A 273 25.10 -14.07 9.93
C TYR A 273 24.57 -14.85 8.72
N PRO A 274 25.30 -15.85 8.17
CA PRO A 274 24.80 -16.70 7.10
C PRO A 274 23.67 -17.62 7.58
N LEU A 275 22.53 -17.58 6.90
CA LEU A 275 21.57 -18.69 6.89
C LEU A 275 21.76 -19.46 5.58
N LYS A 276 22.20 -20.71 5.65
CA LYS A 276 22.27 -21.57 4.46
C LYS A 276 20.84 -21.85 4.01
N GLY A 277 20.54 -21.60 2.74
CA GLY A 277 19.23 -21.84 2.15
C GLY A 277 19.33 -22.68 0.89
N TYR A 278 18.28 -23.43 0.59
CA TYR A 278 18.24 -24.39 -0.51
C TYR A 278 17.23 -23.98 -1.59
N SER A 279 17.46 -24.48 -2.80
CA SER A 279 16.52 -24.43 -3.92
C SER A 279 16.77 -25.55 -4.91
N LEU A 280 15.76 -25.83 -5.72
CA LEU A 280 15.80 -26.66 -6.91
C LEU A 280 15.38 -25.79 -8.11
N THR A 281 16.04 -25.98 -9.25
CA THR A 281 15.48 -25.63 -10.57
C THR A 281 15.09 -26.93 -11.28
N VAL A 282 13.92 -26.96 -11.91
CA VAL A 282 13.45 -28.10 -12.74
C VAL A 282 12.74 -27.57 -13.99
N PRO A 283 12.83 -28.25 -15.15
CA PRO A 283 12.07 -27.88 -16.34
C PRO A 283 10.57 -28.14 -16.15
N VAL A 284 9.70 -27.31 -16.74
CA VAL A 284 8.26 -27.53 -16.74
C VAL A 284 7.87 -28.44 -17.89
N THR A 285 7.59 -29.72 -17.61
CA THR A 285 7.25 -30.72 -18.64
C THR A 285 5.77 -30.73 -19.03
N HIS A 286 4.88 -30.27 -18.14
CA HIS A 286 3.44 -30.13 -18.42
C HIS A 286 2.94 -28.73 -18.06
N GLU A 287 2.30 -28.04 -19.01
CA GLU A 287 2.00 -26.61 -18.88
C GLU A 287 1.05 -26.27 -17.72
N GLY A 288 0.11 -27.17 -17.40
CA GLY A 288 -0.78 -27.07 -16.23
C GLY A 288 -0.29 -27.83 -14.98
N GLY A 289 0.87 -28.49 -15.05
CA GLY A 289 1.44 -29.23 -13.92
C GLY A 289 2.27 -28.38 -12.96
N ALA A 290 2.77 -27.22 -13.43
CA ALA A 290 3.50 -26.23 -12.64
C ALA A 290 2.70 -24.93 -12.52
N PRO A 291 2.73 -24.26 -11.35
CA PRO A 291 1.82 -23.15 -11.05
C PRO A 291 2.08 -21.92 -11.94
N LYS A 292 1.00 -21.25 -12.35
CA LYS A 292 1.00 -20.02 -13.17
C LYS A 292 0.98 -18.75 -12.29
N VAL A 293 0.47 -18.83 -11.06
CA VAL A 293 0.59 -17.82 -9.98
C VAL A 293 1.72 -18.25 -9.04
N SER A 294 2.47 -17.33 -8.44
CA SER A 294 3.54 -17.76 -7.52
C SER A 294 2.99 -18.23 -6.16
N VAL A 295 3.43 -19.39 -5.67
CA VAL A 295 2.87 -20.07 -4.49
C VAL A 295 3.85 -20.09 -3.30
N THR A 296 3.32 -20.07 -2.08
CA THR A 296 4.05 -20.38 -0.84
C THR A 296 3.22 -21.35 0.02
N ASP A 297 3.75 -22.55 0.32
CA ASP A 297 3.18 -23.39 1.39
C ASP A 297 3.64 -22.78 2.73
N PHE A 298 2.69 -22.20 3.48
CA PHE A 298 3.00 -21.54 4.74
C PHE A 298 3.43 -22.51 5.84
N LYS A 299 3.05 -23.80 5.78
CA LYS A 299 3.38 -24.81 6.79
C LYS A 299 4.80 -25.36 6.57
N ARG A 300 5.15 -25.66 5.32
CA ARG A 300 6.49 -26.13 4.91
C ARG A 300 7.53 -25.02 4.78
N LYS A 301 7.11 -23.77 4.56
CA LYS A 301 8.00 -22.63 4.21
C LYS A 301 8.78 -22.88 2.90
N VAL A 302 8.13 -23.54 1.95
CA VAL A 302 8.59 -23.71 0.57
C VAL A 302 7.85 -22.71 -0.32
N VAL A 303 8.57 -22.12 -1.27
CA VAL A 303 8.05 -21.20 -2.28
C VAL A 303 8.28 -21.76 -3.67
N TYR A 304 7.36 -21.46 -4.57
CA TYR A 304 7.30 -21.97 -5.93
C TYR A 304 7.09 -20.80 -6.87
N ALA A 305 8.03 -20.58 -7.79
CA ALA A 305 7.96 -19.54 -8.81
C ALA A 305 8.27 -20.15 -10.17
N ARG A 306 7.33 -20.05 -11.12
CA ARG A 306 7.57 -20.42 -12.51
C ARG A 306 8.30 -19.28 -13.21
N LEU A 307 9.46 -19.60 -13.76
CA LEU A 307 10.38 -18.68 -14.42
C LEU A 307 10.44 -19.10 -15.89
N GLY A 308 9.49 -18.62 -16.68
CA GLY A 308 9.28 -19.06 -18.06
C GLY A 308 8.93 -20.55 -18.14
N ASN A 309 9.89 -21.34 -18.64
CA ASN A 309 9.79 -22.79 -18.80
C ASN A 309 10.40 -23.59 -17.63
N GLU A 310 10.84 -22.94 -16.56
CA GLU A 310 11.38 -23.60 -15.36
C GLU A 310 10.48 -23.37 -14.14
N LEU A 311 10.52 -24.31 -13.19
CA LEU A 311 9.94 -24.15 -11.85
C LEU A 311 11.06 -24.04 -10.82
N ARG A 312 11.27 -22.83 -10.30
CA ARG A 312 12.16 -22.58 -9.16
C ARG A 312 11.42 -22.91 -7.88
N VAL A 313 11.89 -23.92 -7.17
CA VAL A 313 11.41 -24.29 -5.83
C VAL A 313 12.46 -23.86 -4.82
N ALA A 314 12.13 -23.00 -3.87
CA ALA A 314 13.08 -22.59 -2.83
C ALA A 314 12.49 -22.77 -1.44
N GLY A 315 13.29 -23.27 -0.51
CA GLY A 315 12.80 -23.64 0.80
C GLY A 315 13.92 -23.83 1.81
N MET A 316 13.50 -24.07 3.04
CA MET A 316 14.35 -24.40 4.19
C MET A 316 15.40 -23.34 4.54
N ALA A 317 15.91 -23.44 5.76
CA ALA A 317 17.06 -22.70 6.23
C ALA A 317 17.82 -23.55 7.26
N ASP A 318 19.14 -23.48 7.20
CA ASP A 318 20.01 -23.98 8.25
C ASP A 318 20.81 -22.82 8.86
N LEU A 319 20.74 -22.70 10.18
CA LEU A 319 21.68 -21.92 10.96
C LEU A 319 22.85 -22.85 11.31
N ALA A 320 23.67 -23.13 10.28
CA ALA A 320 24.76 -24.11 10.30
C ALA A 320 25.88 -23.71 9.32
N GLY A 321 27.07 -23.45 9.86
CA GLY A 321 28.30 -23.20 9.11
C GLY A 321 28.36 -21.91 8.29
N ARG A 322 29.54 -21.68 7.70
CA ARG A 322 29.83 -20.57 6.80
C ARG A 322 30.22 -21.04 5.39
N ARG A 323 29.76 -22.22 4.97
CA ARG A 323 30.06 -22.86 3.67
C ARG A 323 28.79 -23.21 2.91
N ALA A 324 28.76 -22.95 1.60
CA ALA A 324 27.68 -23.34 0.69
C ALA A 324 27.84 -24.79 0.19
N GLU A 325 28.01 -25.73 1.12
CA GLU A 325 28.03 -27.17 0.82
C GLU A 325 26.59 -27.71 0.80
N LEU A 326 26.20 -28.43 -0.25
CA LEU A 326 24.92 -29.11 -0.34
C LEU A 326 24.77 -30.17 0.77
N ASP A 327 23.53 -30.45 1.16
CA ASP A 327 23.18 -31.54 2.07
C ASP A 327 22.15 -32.43 1.37
N PRO A 328 22.47 -33.70 1.07
CA PRO A 328 21.55 -34.61 0.38
C PRO A 328 20.22 -34.78 1.11
N GLU A 329 20.20 -34.87 2.46
CA GLU A 329 18.94 -35.00 3.22
C GLU A 329 18.01 -33.80 2.98
N ARG A 330 18.58 -32.59 2.80
CA ARG A 330 17.80 -31.37 2.53
C ARG A 330 17.33 -31.29 1.09
N VAL A 331 18.15 -31.76 0.13
CA VAL A 331 17.75 -31.84 -1.28
C VAL A 331 16.62 -32.85 -1.45
N GLU A 332 16.77 -34.06 -0.89
CA GLU A 332 15.74 -35.11 -0.92
C GLU A 332 14.44 -34.65 -0.23
N GLN A 333 14.50 -33.99 0.93
CA GLN A 333 13.31 -33.42 1.58
C GLN A 333 12.63 -32.38 0.68
N LEU A 334 13.40 -31.49 0.03
CA LEU A 334 12.83 -30.44 -0.82
C LEU A 334 12.23 -31.02 -2.11
N VAL A 335 12.86 -32.04 -2.71
CA VAL A 335 12.31 -32.79 -3.85
C VAL A 335 11.02 -33.51 -3.45
N ALA A 336 10.97 -34.15 -2.28
CA ALA A 336 9.77 -34.82 -1.79
C ALA A 336 8.62 -33.84 -1.51
N GLU A 337 8.91 -32.69 -0.90
CA GLU A 337 7.91 -31.63 -0.65
C GLU A 337 7.45 -30.95 -1.96
N ALA A 338 8.29 -30.87 -2.98
CA ALA A 338 7.93 -30.35 -4.29
C ALA A 338 7.11 -31.34 -5.13
N ARG A 339 7.57 -32.60 -5.22
CA ARG A 339 6.87 -33.72 -5.87
C ARG A 339 5.48 -33.98 -5.26
N ALA A 340 5.33 -33.77 -3.94
CA ALA A 340 4.04 -33.88 -3.25
C ALA A 340 3.12 -32.64 -3.40
N ALA A 341 3.66 -31.51 -3.88
CA ALA A 341 2.88 -30.30 -4.16
C ALA A 341 2.44 -30.25 -5.63
N PHE A 342 3.38 -30.53 -6.55
CA PHE A 342 3.22 -30.43 -8.01
C PHE A 342 3.78 -31.69 -8.71
N PRO A 343 3.13 -32.87 -8.56
CA PRO A 343 3.65 -34.14 -9.07
C PRO A 343 3.80 -34.17 -10.60
N LEU A 344 3.06 -33.31 -11.32
CA LEU A 344 3.08 -33.21 -12.78
C LEU A 344 3.92 -32.04 -13.32
N ALA A 345 4.67 -31.31 -12.48
CA ALA A 345 5.46 -30.17 -12.95
C ALA A 345 6.66 -30.56 -13.81
N SER A 346 7.37 -31.62 -13.43
CA SER A 346 8.63 -32.08 -14.03
C SER A 346 8.78 -33.60 -13.84
N ASP A 347 9.73 -34.22 -14.53
CA ASP A 347 10.41 -35.36 -13.91
C ASP A 347 11.15 -34.86 -12.66
N TRP A 348 10.90 -35.48 -11.52
CA TRP A 348 11.50 -35.11 -10.23
C TRP A 348 12.77 -35.91 -9.90
N ASN A 349 13.33 -36.62 -10.89
CA ASN A 349 14.63 -37.28 -10.81
C ASN A 349 15.73 -36.47 -11.54
N ASP A 350 15.35 -35.61 -12.49
CA ASP A 350 16.22 -34.61 -13.12
C ASP A 350 15.98 -33.24 -12.45
N VAL A 351 16.88 -32.87 -11.54
CA VAL A 351 16.76 -31.65 -10.72
C VAL A 351 18.12 -30.97 -10.57
N GLU A 352 18.18 -29.64 -10.63
CA GLU A 352 19.37 -28.85 -10.31
C GLU A 352 19.31 -28.36 -8.85
N PRO A 353 19.98 -29.01 -7.88
CA PRO A 353 20.00 -28.56 -6.50
C PRO A 353 21.06 -27.46 -6.29
N TRP A 354 20.66 -26.38 -5.64
CA TRP A 354 21.55 -25.29 -5.27
C TRP A 354 21.41 -24.95 -3.78
N CYS A 355 22.50 -24.48 -3.17
CA CYS A 355 22.44 -23.83 -1.86
C CYS A 355 23.40 -22.65 -1.75
N GLY A 356 23.07 -21.70 -0.87
CA GLY A 356 23.89 -20.51 -0.65
C GLY A 356 23.56 -19.77 0.63
N LEU A 357 24.38 -18.79 0.96
CA LEU A 357 24.41 -18.16 2.28
C LEU A 357 23.65 -16.84 2.28
N ARG A 358 22.41 -16.86 2.77
CA ARG A 358 21.52 -15.69 2.90
C ARG A 358 22.03 -14.79 4.04
N PRO A 359 22.46 -13.53 3.79
CA PRO A 359 22.99 -12.65 4.84
C PRO A 359 21.86 -12.10 5.71
N ALA A 360 21.60 -12.71 6.86
CA ALA A 360 20.46 -12.36 7.70
C ALA A 360 20.85 -11.50 8.92
N THR A 361 20.03 -10.49 9.23
CA THR A 361 20.11 -9.76 10.50
C THR A 361 19.14 -10.34 11.54
N PRO A 362 19.42 -10.19 12.85
CA PRO A 362 18.51 -10.63 13.92
C PRO A 362 17.10 -10.02 13.87
N ARG A 363 16.94 -8.84 13.24
CA ARG A 363 15.65 -8.15 13.08
C ARG A 363 14.94 -8.46 11.75
N GLY A 364 15.61 -9.11 10.80
CA GLY A 364 15.10 -9.32 9.43
C GLY A 364 15.13 -8.07 8.53
N THR A 365 15.71 -6.96 8.99
CA THR A 365 15.85 -5.71 8.20
C THR A 365 17.26 -5.55 7.64
N PRO A 366 17.45 -5.07 6.40
CA PRO A 366 18.77 -4.72 5.88
C PRO A 366 19.35 -3.49 6.59
N ILE A 367 20.68 -3.44 6.71
CA ILE A 367 21.46 -2.33 7.27
C ILE A 367 21.90 -1.44 6.09
N LEU A 368 21.27 -0.26 5.99
CA LEU A 368 21.38 0.65 4.84
C LEU A 368 21.81 2.05 5.28
N GLY A 369 22.92 2.57 4.77
CA GLY A 369 23.33 3.96 4.98
C GLY A 369 24.82 4.18 5.26
N PRO A 370 25.22 5.39 5.73
CA PRO A 370 26.62 5.73 6.00
C PRO A 370 27.15 5.05 7.27
N THR A 371 28.46 4.84 7.31
CA THR A 371 29.18 4.38 8.51
C THR A 371 29.86 5.55 9.25
N PRO A 372 30.42 5.33 10.47
CA PRO A 372 31.34 6.28 11.11
C PRO A 372 32.62 6.58 10.31
N VAL A 373 32.92 5.85 9.22
CA VAL A 373 34.08 6.05 8.36
C VAL A 373 33.63 6.72 7.05
N PRO A 374 34.03 7.97 6.75
CA PRO A 374 33.90 8.52 5.41
C PRO A 374 32.47 8.74 4.91
N ASN A 375 32.14 8.52 3.63
CA ASN A 375 32.84 7.85 2.52
C ASN A 375 32.86 6.31 2.47
N LEU A 376 32.39 5.61 3.51
CA LEU A 376 31.98 4.19 3.45
C LEU A 376 30.51 4.04 3.84
N TRP A 377 29.76 3.33 3.01
CA TRP A 377 28.32 3.07 3.12
C TRP A 377 28.04 1.56 3.14
N LEU A 378 26.90 1.16 3.71
CA LEU A 378 26.47 -0.24 3.84
C LEU A 378 25.21 -0.50 3.01
N ASP A 379 25.18 -1.67 2.35
CA ASP A 379 23.99 -2.28 1.77
C ASP A 379 24.00 -3.80 2.04
N VAL A 380 23.71 -4.20 3.29
CA VAL A 380 23.92 -5.58 3.78
C VAL A 380 22.75 -6.11 4.58
N GLY A 381 22.68 -7.43 4.79
CA GLY A 381 21.76 -8.02 5.77
C GLY A 381 20.32 -8.25 5.29
N HIS A 382 20.09 -8.31 3.97
CA HIS A 382 18.77 -8.45 3.33
C HIS A 382 18.01 -9.76 3.61
N GLY A 383 18.67 -10.80 4.14
CA GLY A 383 18.06 -12.10 4.40
C GLY A 383 17.46 -12.73 3.14
N ALA A 384 16.19 -13.15 3.23
CA ALA A 384 15.47 -13.79 2.13
C ALA A 384 14.86 -12.81 1.12
N LEU A 385 14.69 -11.52 1.48
CA LEU A 385 13.95 -10.53 0.68
C LEU A 385 14.85 -9.68 -0.24
N GLY A 386 16.12 -10.08 -0.44
CA GLY A 386 17.12 -9.30 -1.17
C GLY A 386 16.63 -8.81 -2.54
N PHE A 387 16.10 -9.69 -3.38
CA PHE A 387 15.58 -9.31 -4.69
C PHE A 387 14.38 -8.36 -4.60
N THR A 388 13.43 -8.66 -3.70
CA THR A 388 12.25 -7.81 -3.43
C THR A 388 12.65 -6.38 -3.03
N LEU A 389 13.73 -6.20 -2.26
CA LEU A 389 14.10 -4.92 -1.64
C LEU A 389 15.22 -4.15 -2.38
N ALA A 390 15.96 -4.81 -3.28
CA ALA A 390 17.20 -4.31 -3.85
C ALA A 390 17.12 -2.90 -4.46
N LEU A 391 16.15 -2.64 -5.34
CA LEU A 391 16.06 -1.34 -6.04
C LEU A 391 15.82 -0.17 -5.07
N ALA A 392 15.01 -0.35 -4.03
CA ALA A 392 14.76 0.68 -3.02
C ALA A 392 15.85 0.80 -1.95
N ALA A 393 16.72 -0.22 -1.81
CA ALA A 393 17.95 -0.12 -1.04
C ALA A 393 19.01 0.67 -1.84
N GLY A 394 19.29 0.24 -3.07
CA GLY A 394 20.22 0.89 -3.99
C GLY A 394 19.91 2.37 -4.21
N ALA A 395 18.62 2.73 -4.37
CA ALA A 395 18.16 4.11 -4.53
C ALA A 395 18.55 5.06 -3.37
N ARG A 396 18.95 4.54 -2.19
CA ARG A 396 19.42 5.36 -1.06
C ARG A 396 20.85 5.88 -1.25
N HIS A 397 21.68 5.19 -2.03
CA HIS A 397 23.11 5.52 -2.15
C HIS A 397 23.41 6.65 -3.13
N ARG A 398 22.41 7.17 -3.85
CA ARG A 398 22.56 8.21 -4.88
C ARG A 398 23.39 9.44 -4.48
N ARG A 399 23.55 9.73 -3.18
CA ARG A 399 24.35 10.87 -2.67
C ARG A 399 25.37 10.48 -1.60
N PRO A 400 26.42 9.73 -1.95
CA PRO A 400 27.45 9.34 -0.98
C PRO A 400 28.40 10.52 -0.76
N GLY A 401 28.54 11.01 0.48
CA GLY A 401 29.62 11.93 0.87
C GLY A 401 29.23 13.33 1.38
N ARG A 402 27.95 13.75 1.34
CA ARG A 402 27.52 14.94 2.10
C ARG A 402 27.18 14.55 3.54
N GLY A 403 28.08 14.87 4.47
CA GLY A 403 27.80 14.84 5.91
C GLY A 403 26.59 15.72 6.28
N SER A 404 25.89 15.36 7.34
CA SER A 404 24.56 15.88 7.71
C SER A 404 24.59 17.31 8.31
N ARG A 405 24.88 18.32 7.47
CA ARG A 405 24.41 19.71 7.70
C ARG A 405 23.26 20.03 6.76
N ALA A 406 22.17 20.56 7.33
CA ALA A 406 20.95 20.87 6.60
C ALA A 406 21.14 22.06 5.65
N GLY A 407 21.27 21.79 4.36
CA GLY A 407 21.26 22.79 3.29
C GLY A 407 19.92 22.84 2.56
N ARG A 408 19.39 24.04 2.29
CA ARG A 408 18.18 24.24 1.48
C ARG A 408 18.34 23.60 0.08
N PRO A 409 17.33 22.92 -0.47
CA PRO A 409 17.35 22.49 -1.86
C PRO A 409 17.27 23.70 -2.81
N ALA A 410 17.90 23.59 -3.98
CA ALA A 410 17.72 24.55 -5.07
C ALA A 410 16.26 24.54 -5.58
N ARG A 411 15.82 25.65 -6.18
CA ARG A 411 14.48 25.78 -6.77
C ARG A 411 14.40 25.06 -8.12
N GLY A 412 13.22 24.51 -8.43
CA GLY A 412 12.85 24.07 -9.78
C GLY A 412 12.98 22.57 -10.06
N LEU A 413 12.06 21.75 -9.52
CA LEU A 413 11.52 20.50 -10.11
C LEU A 413 10.50 19.87 -9.13
N PRO A 414 9.25 19.54 -9.55
CA PRO A 414 8.16 19.18 -8.63
C PRO A 414 8.12 17.68 -8.27
N ALA A 415 9.07 17.21 -7.45
CA ALA A 415 9.08 15.82 -6.98
C ALA A 415 7.95 15.51 -5.97
N ARG A 416 7.03 14.59 -6.35
CA ARG A 416 5.98 14.05 -5.46
C ARG A 416 6.60 13.34 -4.26
N ARG A 417 6.10 13.60 -3.04
CA ARG A 417 6.71 13.13 -1.78
C ARG A 417 6.03 11.90 -1.18
N LEU A 418 6.58 10.72 -1.49
CA LEU A 418 6.40 9.47 -0.75
C LEU A 418 7.75 8.76 -0.46
N THR A 419 8.86 9.49 -0.61
CA THR A 419 10.21 8.95 -0.88
C THR A 419 11.21 9.18 0.26
N ARG A 420 10.76 9.28 1.52
CA ARG A 420 11.66 9.46 2.69
C ARG A 420 11.40 8.44 3.79
N TYR A 421 12.23 7.41 3.80
CA TYR A 421 12.51 6.59 4.98
C TYR A 421 13.40 7.40 5.95
N PRO A 422 13.21 7.30 7.29
CA PRO A 422 14.02 8.04 8.25
C PRO A 422 15.50 7.59 8.24
N GLN A 423 16.43 8.55 8.19
CA GLN A 423 17.83 8.29 8.53
C GLN A 423 17.98 8.37 10.05
N GLY A 424 18.50 7.31 10.69
CA GLY A 424 18.87 7.35 12.11
C GLY A 424 18.40 6.17 12.95
N GLU A 425 18.94 4.98 12.69
CA GLU A 425 19.12 3.94 13.71
C GLU A 425 20.30 3.07 13.28
N SER A 426 21.48 3.30 13.88
CA SER A 426 22.72 2.65 13.49
C SER A 426 22.91 1.33 14.23
N ASP A 427 22.45 0.22 13.65
CA ASP A 427 22.73 -1.15 14.12
C ASP A 427 24.21 -1.57 13.95
N VAL A 428 25.05 -0.65 13.48
CA VAL A 428 26.51 -0.72 13.53
C VAL A 428 26.97 -0.45 14.97
N ILE A 429 27.32 -1.50 15.70
CA ILE A 429 27.86 -1.36 17.05
C ILE A 429 29.32 -0.91 16.95
N ALA A 430 29.61 0.30 17.44
CA ALA A 430 30.98 0.78 17.61
C ALA A 430 31.67 0.02 18.75
N VAL A 431 32.80 -0.62 18.46
CA VAL A 431 33.59 -1.36 19.46
C VAL A 431 34.44 -0.36 20.24
N LEU A 432 33.88 0.17 21.33
CA LEU A 432 34.66 0.94 22.31
C LEU A 432 35.85 0.10 22.82
N PRO A 433 37.05 0.70 22.98
CA PRO A 433 38.21 -0.01 23.52
C PRO A 433 37.89 -0.51 24.95
N ARG A 434 38.12 -1.80 25.19
CA ARG A 434 37.93 -2.42 26.51
C ARG A 434 38.92 -1.79 27.50
N PRO A 435 38.46 -1.39 28.70
CA PRO A 435 38.38 -2.39 29.77
C PRO A 435 37.15 -2.24 30.69
N ARG A 436 36.33 -3.30 30.79
CA ARG A 436 35.48 -3.61 31.98
C ARG A 436 34.75 -4.95 31.94
N LEU A 437 34.56 -5.56 30.76
CA LEU A 437 33.82 -6.83 30.62
C LEU A 437 34.46 -8.02 31.40
N ALA A 438 35.76 -7.95 31.68
CA ALA A 438 36.46 -8.97 32.48
C ALA A 438 35.93 -9.08 33.93
N LEU A 439 35.51 -7.97 34.56
CA LEU A 439 34.97 -8.01 35.93
C LEU A 439 33.64 -8.76 36.02
N LEU A 440 32.83 -8.75 34.96
CA LEU A 440 31.51 -9.39 34.97
C LEU A 440 31.65 -10.92 34.92
N VAL A 441 32.57 -11.42 34.08
CA VAL A 441 32.90 -12.85 34.00
C VAL A 441 33.61 -13.32 35.29
N ALA A 442 34.54 -12.52 35.83
CA ALA A 442 35.23 -12.84 37.08
C ALA A 442 34.30 -12.88 38.31
N ARG A 443 33.20 -12.12 38.31
CA ARG A 443 32.16 -12.20 39.36
C ARG A 443 31.27 -13.44 39.23
N LEU A 444 30.93 -13.85 38.00
CA LEU A 444 30.12 -15.05 37.77
C LEU A 444 30.90 -16.37 37.97
N ALA A 445 32.22 -16.34 37.78
CA ALA A 445 33.10 -17.50 38.00
C ALA A 445 33.48 -17.76 39.48
N ARG A 446 32.90 -17.01 40.44
CA ARG A 446 33.23 -17.11 41.88
C ARG A 446 32.00 -17.29 42.77
N SER A 447 31.13 -18.26 42.47
CA SER A 447 30.14 -18.75 43.44
C SER A 447 29.71 -20.19 43.20
N ARG A 448 29.74 -21.00 44.28
CA ARG A 448 29.12 -22.33 44.45
C ARG A 448 29.77 -23.54 43.77
N ALA A 449 30.77 -24.11 44.45
CA ALA A 449 30.87 -25.55 44.65
C ALA A 449 29.86 -26.01 45.76
N PRO A 450 29.60 -27.33 45.96
CA PRO A 450 28.40 -27.80 46.67
C PRO A 450 28.56 -28.32 48.13
N GLY A 451 27.49 -28.18 48.92
CA GLY A 451 27.17 -28.96 50.15
C GLY A 451 27.68 -28.41 51.50
N PRO A 452 27.26 -28.99 52.65
CA PRO A 452 26.08 -29.84 52.90
C PRO A 452 25.36 -29.61 54.29
N PHE A 453 24.39 -30.48 54.64
CA PHE A 453 23.83 -30.80 56.00
C PHE A 453 23.00 -29.78 56.86
N LEU A 454 21.67 -29.97 56.86
CA LEU A 454 20.74 -30.37 57.97
C LEU A 454 20.82 -29.83 59.44
N ARG A 455 19.60 -29.77 60.08
CA ARG A 455 19.21 -29.60 61.52
C ARG A 455 19.01 -28.15 62.05
N ALA A 456 18.10 -27.83 63.00
CA ALA A 456 16.92 -28.56 63.58
C ALA A 456 15.99 -27.64 64.45
N GLN A 457 14.80 -28.16 64.82
CA GLN A 457 13.89 -27.82 65.97
C GLN A 457 13.19 -26.43 66.08
N GLY A 458 12.02 -26.37 66.76
CA GLY A 458 11.32 -25.09 67.06
C GLY A 458 9.79 -25.07 67.32
N ASP A 459 9.22 -26.02 68.06
CA ASP A 459 8.02 -25.93 68.94
C ASP A 459 6.61 -25.37 68.52
N LEU A 460 5.60 -26.24 68.72
CA LEU A 460 4.28 -26.06 69.41
C LEU A 460 3.31 -24.88 69.10
N VAL A 461 2.03 -25.21 68.84
CA VAL A 461 0.90 -25.04 69.80
C VAL A 461 -0.45 -25.64 69.31
N GLN A 462 -0.99 -26.59 70.10
CA GLN A 462 -2.40 -26.93 70.43
C GLN A 462 -3.54 -27.24 69.39
N ARG A 463 -4.11 -28.45 69.58
CA ARG A 463 -5.53 -28.83 69.84
C ARG A 463 -6.46 -29.42 68.74
N GLN A 464 -6.86 -30.66 69.02
CA GLN A 464 -8.23 -31.25 69.01
C GLN A 464 -8.98 -31.51 67.67
N GLY A 465 -9.32 -32.79 67.44
CA GLY A 465 -10.45 -33.27 66.59
C GLY A 465 -11.67 -33.63 67.47
N PRO A 466 -12.45 -34.72 67.21
CA PRO A 466 -12.29 -35.80 66.21
C PRO A 466 -13.62 -36.23 65.50
N ALA A 467 -13.72 -37.51 65.09
CA ALA A 467 -14.93 -38.32 64.77
C ALA A 467 -15.65 -38.10 63.41
N GLU A 468 -16.39 -39.08 62.83
CA GLU A 468 -16.20 -40.55 62.71
C GLU A 468 -17.17 -41.16 61.64
N ALA A 469 -16.85 -42.33 61.05
CA ALA A 469 -17.65 -43.11 60.06
C ALA A 469 -18.04 -42.37 58.74
N GLY A 470 -18.41 -42.99 57.61
CA GLY A 470 -18.56 -44.39 57.14
C GLY A 470 -19.14 -44.37 55.69
N VAL A 471 -19.51 -45.46 54.99
CA VAL A 471 -19.26 -46.92 55.12
C VAL A 471 -19.81 -47.62 53.84
N ARG A 472 -19.15 -48.70 53.33
CA ARG A 472 -19.56 -49.57 52.17
C ARG A 472 -19.63 -48.90 50.77
N ARG A 473 -19.71 -49.62 49.64
CA ARG A 473 -19.06 -50.85 49.07
C ARG A 473 -19.64 -51.04 47.65
N ASP A 474 -18.87 -51.54 46.68
CA ASP A 474 -19.18 -52.80 45.93
C ASP A 474 -18.21 -53.10 44.77
N GLN A 475 -18.19 -54.37 44.36
CA GLN A 475 -17.45 -55.00 43.26
C GLN A 475 -18.24 -56.24 42.81
N PRO A 476 -18.19 -56.66 41.54
CA PRO A 476 -17.39 -57.88 41.27
C PRO A 476 -16.69 -57.98 39.89
N ALA A 477 -15.44 -58.46 39.95
CA ALA A 477 -14.75 -59.51 39.18
C ALA A 477 -15.02 -59.84 37.67
N PRO A 478 -13.97 -60.29 36.92
CA PRO A 478 -14.03 -60.84 35.55
C PRO A 478 -14.06 -62.39 35.50
N PRO A 479 -14.06 -63.01 34.29
CA PRO A 479 -12.83 -63.63 33.73
C PRO A 479 -12.68 -63.33 32.21
N GLY A 480 -11.69 -63.77 31.43
CA GLY A 480 -10.48 -64.63 31.55
C GLY A 480 -10.10 -65.09 30.11
N ALA A 481 -9.01 -65.80 29.80
CA ALA A 481 -7.74 -66.10 30.47
C ALA A 481 -6.76 -66.64 29.39
N HIS A 482 -5.43 -66.52 29.58
CA HIS A 482 -4.53 -67.69 29.69
C HIS A 482 -3.04 -67.33 29.88
N ASP A 483 -2.46 -68.06 30.83
CA ASP A 483 -1.06 -68.48 30.97
C ASP A 483 0.16 -67.58 31.25
N ARG A 484 1.15 -68.31 31.76
CA ARG A 484 2.45 -67.97 32.37
C ARG A 484 3.48 -68.98 31.78
N PRO A 485 4.83 -68.85 31.93
CA PRO A 485 5.47 -68.56 33.20
C PRO A 485 6.83 -67.80 33.16
N ARG A 486 7.53 -67.92 34.29
CA ARG A 486 8.69 -67.16 34.78
C ARG A 486 9.99 -67.36 33.98
N ARG A 487 10.80 -66.29 34.00
CA ARG A 487 12.28 -66.21 34.15
C ARG A 487 13.13 -67.45 33.83
N LEU A 488 14.20 -67.23 33.04
CA LEU A 488 15.46 -67.98 33.15
C LEU A 488 16.68 -67.04 33.01
N ARG A 489 17.85 -67.51 33.48
CA ARG A 489 19.19 -66.89 33.31
C ARG A 489 19.87 -67.48 32.06
N VAL A 490 20.84 -66.75 31.51
CA VAL A 490 22.09 -67.14 30.78
C VAL A 490 22.53 -65.85 30.05
N VAL A 491 23.63 -65.18 30.44
CA VAL A 491 25.06 -65.45 30.12
C VAL A 491 25.40 -65.13 28.65
N GLY A 492 26.65 -64.70 28.39
CA GLY A 492 27.14 -64.26 27.06
C GLY A 492 27.22 -65.37 26.00
N VAL A 493 27.85 -65.15 24.84
CA VAL A 493 29.29 -64.82 24.71
C VAL A 493 29.59 -64.01 23.42
N LEU A 494 30.82 -63.46 23.35
CA LEU A 494 31.37 -62.67 22.25
C LEU A 494 31.42 -63.40 20.89
N ALA A 495 31.46 -62.62 19.80
CA ALA A 495 32.22 -62.96 18.59
C ALA A 495 32.72 -61.71 17.83
N HIS A 496 33.98 -61.33 18.05
CA HIS A 496 34.82 -60.73 17.00
C HIS A 496 35.67 -61.87 16.42
N PRO A 497 35.91 -61.91 15.09
CA PRO A 497 37.10 -61.26 14.55
C PRO A 497 36.83 -60.61 13.17
N GLY A 498 37.85 -60.37 12.35
CA GLY A 498 37.69 -59.96 10.95
C GLY A 498 38.97 -60.12 10.12
N VAL A 499 38.90 -59.80 8.81
CA VAL A 499 40.02 -59.63 7.84
C VAL A 499 40.77 -60.94 7.49
N PRO A 500 40.98 -61.36 6.19
CA PRO A 500 41.43 -60.51 5.06
C PRO A 500 40.96 -60.83 3.59
N ARG A 501 41.14 -59.82 2.72
CA ARG A 501 41.63 -59.80 1.29
C ARG A 501 41.23 -60.84 0.20
N ARG A 502 40.93 -60.27 -0.99
CA ARG A 502 41.25 -60.69 -2.39
C ARG A 502 40.42 -61.85 -3.01
N ASP A 503 40.32 -62.03 -4.35
CA ASP A 503 41.20 -61.56 -5.46
C ASP A 503 40.46 -61.06 -6.76
N ARG A 504 41.19 -60.96 -7.89
CA ARG A 504 40.90 -60.29 -9.20
C ARG A 504 39.99 -61.06 -10.19
N PRO A 505 39.59 -60.42 -11.34
CA PRO A 505 40.36 -60.60 -12.60
C PRO A 505 41.04 -59.34 -13.24
N ARG A 506 41.73 -59.57 -14.36
CA ARG A 506 42.41 -58.65 -15.32
C ARG A 506 41.76 -58.86 -16.72
N ALA A 507 42.04 -58.16 -17.84
CA ALA A 507 42.44 -56.78 -18.18
C ALA A 507 42.67 -56.71 -19.74
N GLN A 508 42.37 -55.59 -20.41
CA GLN A 508 42.67 -55.23 -21.83
C GLN A 508 42.19 -53.77 -22.08
N ALA A 509 42.72 -52.91 -22.97
CA ALA A 509 44.01 -52.79 -23.65
C ALA A 509 44.26 -51.31 -24.11
N LEU A 510 45.48 -50.97 -24.57
CA LEU A 510 45.92 -49.68 -25.15
C LEU A 510 45.76 -49.68 -26.71
N PRO A 511 45.86 -48.56 -27.49
CA PRO A 511 46.75 -47.36 -27.38
C PRO A 511 46.03 -45.98 -27.50
N ARG A 512 46.62 -44.76 -27.40
CA ARG A 512 47.99 -44.15 -27.34
C ARG A 512 48.46 -43.45 -28.64
N LEU A 513 48.92 -42.18 -28.50
CA LEU A 513 49.56 -41.27 -29.49
C LEU A 513 48.62 -40.60 -30.54
N GLY A 514 48.81 -39.34 -30.95
CA GLY A 514 49.68 -38.28 -30.41
C GLY A 514 49.93 -37.06 -31.34
N THR A 515 50.50 -35.98 -30.77
CA THR A 515 51.12 -34.79 -31.45
C THR A 515 50.22 -33.73 -32.11
N GLY A 516 50.79 -32.52 -32.33
CA GLY A 516 50.18 -31.36 -33.03
C GLY A 516 50.01 -30.11 -32.15
N ALA A 517 50.54 -28.95 -32.56
CA ALA A 517 50.48 -27.72 -31.75
C ALA A 517 50.58 -26.40 -32.55
N ARG A 518 50.01 -25.33 -31.96
CA ARG A 518 50.13 -23.87 -32.26
C ARG A 518 49.28 -23.27 -33.40
N ALA A 519 49.09 -21.94 -33.25
CA ALA A 519 48.78 -20.90 -34.23
C ALA A 519 47.30 -20.56 -34.59
N HIS A 520 46.88 -19.36 -34.14
CA HIS A 520 46.04 -18.42 -34.91
C HIS A 520 46.86 -17.82 -36.10
N PRO A 521 46.29 -17.07 -37.09
CA PRO A 521 44.94 -16.47 -37.15
C PRO A 521 44.18 -16.53 -38.50
N ALA A 522 42.94 -16.00 -38.48
CA ALA A 522 42.25 -15.23 -39.54
C ALA A 522 41.68 -15.88 -40.84
N ALA A 523 40.66 -15.18 -41.35
CA ALA A 523 40.16 -15.08 -42.74
C ALA A 523 39.14 -16.12 -43.31
N HIS A 524 38.26 -15.56 -44.16
CA HIS A 524 37.23 -16.17 -45.02
C HIS A 524 37.82 -16.99 -46.20
N PRO A 525 37.09 -17.95 -46.81
CA PRO A 525 36.28 -17.61 -48.00
C PRO A 525 34.97 -18.41 -48.28
N ARG A 526 34.15 -17.83 -49.17
CA ARG A 526 33.25 -18.39 -50.24
C ARG A 526 33.26 -19.94 -50.40
N GLY A 527 32.17 -20.69 -50.62
CA GLY A 527 30.95 -20.53 -51.45
C GLY A 527 30.81 -21.79 -52.37
N GLY A 528 29.69 -22.22 -52.97
CA GLY A 528 28.26 -21.82 -53.00
C GLY A 528 27.44 -22.66 -54.03
N GLU A 529 26.16 -22.30 -54.28
CA GLU A 529 25.30 -22.71 -55.44
C GLU A 529 24.82 -24.19 -55.61
N PRO A 530 23.81 -24.51 -56.47
CA PRO A 530 22.57 -23.80 -56.91
C PRO A 530 21.31 -24.77 -56.86
N PRO A 531 20.16 -24.66 -57.62
CA PRO A 531 19.67 -23.64 -58.58
C PRO A 531 18.16 -23.23 -58.60
N ARG A 532 17.90 -21.93 -58.91
CA ARG A 532 16.85 -21.36 -59.83
C ARG A 532 15.35 -21.45 -59.40
N ARG A 533 14.41 -20.58 -59.84
CA ARG A 533 14.23 -19.51 -60.88
C ARG A 533 13.00 -18.66 -60.44
N ARG A 534 12.70 -17.37 -60.71
CA ARG A 534 13.24 -16.16 -61.40
C ARG A 534 13.47 -15.05 -60.31
N GLY A 535 13.61 -13.71 -60.47
CA GLY A 535 13.50 -12.70 -61.57
C GLY A 535 12.18 -11.87 -61.52
N SER A 536 12.13 -10.54 -61.73
CA SER A 536 13.19 -9.62 -62.22
C SER A 536 12.95 -8.09 -61.97
N HIS A 537 14.02 -7.37 -61.59
CA HIS A 537 14.25 -5.88 -61.56
C HIS A 537 13.33 -4.99 -60.67
N ALA A 538 13.78 -3.99 -59.87
CA ALA A 538 14.92 -3.03 -59.88
C ALA A 538 14.63 -1.72 -60.68
N ASP A 539 14.94 -0.49 -60.21
CA ASP A 539 15.61 -0.05 -58.95
C ASP A 539 15.26 1.41 -58.50
N LEU A 540 15.86 1.86 -57.39
CA LEU A 540 15.72 3.14 -56.61
C LEU A 540 16.38 4.40 -57.27
N PRO A 541 16.51 5.61 -56.63
CA PRO A 541 15.82 6.28 -55.48
C PRO A 541 15.38 7.77 -55.74
N GLY A 542 14.80 8.51 -54.76
CA GLY A 542 14.99 9.99 -54.70
C GLY A 542 13.97 10.92 -53.99
N ALA A 543 14.34 11.44 -52.80
CA ALA A 543 14.11 12.76 -52.17
C ALA A 543 12.95 13.76 -52.51
N LEU A 544 12.34 14.29 -51.42
CA LEU A 544 11.91 15.71 -51.16
C LEU A 544 10.68 16.35 -51.86
N HIS A 545 10.15 17.40 -51.19
CA HIS A 545 9.04 18.31 -51.56
C HIS A 545 9.25 19.04 -52.92
N PRO A 546 8.21 19.56 -53.62
CA PRO A 546 7.02 20.24 -53.07
C PRO A 546 5.67 20.03 -53.83
N GLY A 547 4.64 20.84 -53.52
CA GLY A 547 3.53 21.17 -54.45
C GLY A 547 3.88 22.36 -55.36
N PRO A 548 2.93 23.14 -55.94
CA PRO A 548 1.46 23.08 -55.87
C PRO A 548 0.82 22.97 -57.29
N GLY A 549 -0.50 23.21 -57.45
CA GLY A 549 -1.05 23.52 -58.80
C GLY A 549 -2.54 23.26 -59.02
N ARG A 550 -3.30 24.31 -59.34
CA ARG A 550 -4.75 24.32 -59.55
C ARG A 550 -5.21 23.88 -60.97
N ALA A 551 -6.25 23.04 -60.99
CA ALA A 551 -7.54 23.21 -61.71
C ALA A 551 -7.73 22.91 -63.22
N ALA A 552 -9.03 22.66 -63.54
CA ALA A 552 -9.73 22.67 -64.84
C ALA A 552 -9.55 21.42 -65.77
N ARG A 553 -10.55 20.99 -66.58
CA ARG A 553 -12.02 21.25 -66.69
C ARG A 553 -12.67 20.23 -67.68
N HIS A 554 -14.02 20.22 -67.79
CA HIS A 554 -14.88 19.45 -68.74
C HIS A 554 -14.91 17.92 -68.48
N GLY A 555 -15.89 17.11 -68.90
CA GLY A 555 -17.15 17.25 -69.69
C GLY A 555 -17.43 15.89 -70.41
N GLU A 556 -18.63 15.39 -70.73
CA GLU A 556 -20.01 15.92 -70.74
C GLU A 556 -21.07 14.76 -70.73
N THR A 557 -22.37 15.06 -70.47
CA THR A 557 -23.60 14.31 -70.90
C THR A 557 -23.84 12.87 -70.41
N ARG A 558 -25.06 12.25 -70.34
CA ARG A 558 -26.51 12.51 -70.61
C ARG A 558 -27.32 11.52 -69.68
N ARG A 559 -28.66 11.37 -69.57
CA ARG A 559 -29.92 11.83 -70.22
C ARG A 559 -31.08 11.80 -69.17
N GLY A 560 -32.35 11.89 -69.58
CA GLY A 560 -33.60 11.55 -68.83
C GLY A 560 -34.49 10.57 -69.62
N PRO A 561 -35.68 10.13 -69.13
CA PRO A 561 -36.89 10.95 -68.88
C PRO A 561 -37.51 10.77 -67.45
N GLU A 562 -38.45 11.56 -66.88
CA GLU A 562 -39.52 12.51 -67.33
C GLU A 562 -40.95 11.87 -67.38
N GLU A 563 -42.07 12.50 -66.97
CA GLU A 563 -42.35 13.86 -66.42
C GLU A 563 -42.30 13.89 -64.84
N ALA A 564 -43.19 14.43 -63.97
CA ALA A 564 -44.49 15.10 -64.11
C ALA A 564 -44.81 16.23 -63.08
N ARG A 565 -45.88 17.01 -63.39
CA ARG A 565 -46.52 18.12 -62.64
C ARG A 565 -46.98 17.80 -61.19
N GLY A 566 -47.09 18.75 -60.24
CA GLY A 566 -46.81 20.21 -60.24
C GLY A 566 -47.46 20.90 -59.00
N GLY A 567 -47.13 22.13 -58.58
CA GLY A 567 -46.13 23.09 -59.06
C GLY A 567 -46.18 24.45 -58.31
N THR A 568 -45.35 25.42 -58.74
CA THR A 568 -45.25 26.85 -58.28
C THR A 568 -44.78 27.12 -56.82
N ARG A 569 -43.95 28.13 -56.51
CA ARG A 569 -43.25 29.17 -57.31
C ARG A 569 -41.95 29.67 -56.61
N LEU A 570 -40.87 29.86 -57.38
CA LEU A 570 -39.72 30.80 -57.24
C LEU A 570 -39.00 30.97 -55.86
N PHE A 571 -37.69 30.72 -55.72
CA PHE A 571 -36.51 31.55 -56.13
C PHE A 571 -36.43 32.95 -55.45
N ARG A 572 -35.28 33.49 -54.99
CA ARG A 572 -33.84 33.19 -55.27
C ARG A 572 -32.90 33.58 -54.09
N GLN A 573 -31.70 33.01 -54.04
CA GLN A 573 -30.62 33.38 -53.11
C GLN A 573 -29.98 34.76 -53.38
N ARG A 574 -29.56 35.51 -52.34
CA ARG A 574 -28.13 35.65 -51.91
C ARG A 574 -27.86 36.74 -50.85
N THR A 575 -27.05 36.37 -49.85
CA THR A 575 -26.07 37.17 -49.06
C THR A 575 -26.08 38.70 -49.12
N GLN A 576 -26.13 39.38 -47.95
CA GLN A 576 -25.01 40.21 -47.43
C GLN A 576 -25.20 40.79 -46.00
N ARG A 577 -24.06 40.97 -45.31
CA ARG A 577 -23.67 42.00 -44.31
C ARG A 577 -24.61 42.46 -43.16
N ARG A 578 -24.04 42.40 -41.94
CA ARG A 578 -24.01 43.40 -40.83
C ARG A 578 -25.24 44.31 -40.59
N LEU A 579 -25.74 44.31 -39.35
CA LEU A 579 -26.41 45.45 -38.71
C LEU A 579 -25.88 45.72 -37.28
N PRO A 580 -25.74 46.99 -36.85
CA PRO A 580 -25.42 47.38 -35.47
C PRO A 580 -26.56 48.14 -34.75
N ARG A 581 -26.45 48.24 -33.41
CA ARG A 581 -26.99 49.29 -32.48
C ARG A 581 -28.33 50.00 -32.80
N GLY A 582 -29.29 49.93 -31.86
CA GLY A 582 -29.95 51.16 -31.35
C GLY A 582 -31.45 51.12 -30.94
N ARG A 583 -31.71 51.45 -29.66
CA ARG A 583 -32.84 52.23 -29.05
C ARG A 583 -34.28 52.06 -29.59
N CYS A 584 -35.25 51.56 -28.79
CA CYS A 584 -36.08 52.25 -27.76
C CYS A 584 -37.18 53.21 -28.27
N ALA A 585 -38.45 53.06 -27.83
CA ALA A 585 -39.34 54.13 -27.30
C ALA A 585 -40.78 53.68 -26.92
N HIS A 586 -41.44 54.45 -26.03
CA HIS A 586 -42.84 54.40 -25.53
C HIS A 586 -43.16 53.37 -24.42
N GLY A 587 -43.89 53.69 -23.34
CA GLY A 587 -44.43 54.98 -22.83
C GLY A 587 -45.67 54.77 -21.91
N GLY A 588 -46.07 55.66 -20.98
CA GLY A 588 -45.44 56.88 -20.45
C GLY A 588 -46.41 57.76 -19.59
N ARG A 589 -45.86 58.65 -18.74
CA ARG A 589 -46.51 59.64 -17.82
C ARG A 589 -47.06 59.15 -16.46
N LEU A 590 -46.56 59.77 -15.37
CA LEU A 590 -47.32 60.65 -14.47
C LEU A 590 -46.36 61.54 -13.63
N ARG A 591 -46.88 62.56 -12.92
CA ARG A 591 -46.13 63.52 -12.05
C ARG A 591 -46.45 63.23 -10.56
N ALA A 592 -45.81 63.77 -9.51
CA ALA A 592 -44.90 64.93 -9.32
C ALA A 592 -43.87 64.63 -8.16
N LEU A 593 -43.22 65.52 -7.39
CA LEU A 593 -43.25 67.00 -7.27
C LEU A 593 -41.88 67.63 -6.85
N SER A 594 -41.48 67.58 -5.58
CA SER A 594 -40.37 68.36 -4.97
C SER A 594 -39.63 67.57 -3.87
N ARG A 595 -38.33 67.70 -3.55
CA ARG A 595 -37.36 68.83 -3.43
C ARG A 595 -37.24 69.48 -2.02
N ASP A 596 -35.96 69.65 -1.63
CA ASP A 596 -35.34 70.63 -0.73
C ASP A 596 -35.58 70.62 0.81
N ARG A 597 -34.49 70.30 1.56
CA ARG A 597 -33.92 71.00 2.74
C ARG A 597 -32.61 70.29 3.16
N VAL A 598 -31.43 70.87 3.47
CA VAL A 598 -30.95 72.22 3.88
C VAL A 598 -30.92 72.48 5.41
N ARG A 599 -29.70 72.60 5.98
CA ARG A 599 -29.35 73.22 7.30
C ARG A 599 -29.93 72.48 8.55
N GLU A 600 -29.62 72.74 9.84
CA GLU A 600 -28.51 73.32 10.65
C GLU A 600 -28.78 72.93 12.15
N ALA A 601 -27.92 73.07 13.19
CA ALA A 601 -26.51 73.47 13.37
C ALA A 601 -25.98 72.94 14.75
N HIS A 602 -24.74 73.30 15.12
CA HIS A 602 -24.07 73.06 16.41
C HIS A 602 -24.85 73.41 17.70
N ARG A 603 -24.50 72.70 18.78
CA ARG A 603 -23.98 73.21 20.09
C ARG A 603 -23.52 72.00 20.92
N ARG A 604 -22.65 72.06 21.94
CA ARG A 604 -21.48 72.88 22.39
C ARG A 604 -21.24 72.48 23.87
N GLU A 605 -20.08 72.85 24.40
CA GLU A 605 -19.59 72.73 25.80
C GLU A 605 -18.78 71.44 26.07
N GLU A 606 -17.47 71.46 26.41
CA GLU A 606 -16.63 72.29 27.32
C GLU A 606 -16.72 71.84 28.80
N ALA A 607 -15.65 71.78 29.62
CA ALA A 607 -14.19 71.84 29.38
C ALA A 607 -13.42 71.32 30.65
N GLY A 608 -12.07 71.31 30.63
CA GLY A 608 -11.21 71.05 31.81
C GLY A 608 -10.22 69.88 31.62
N VAL A 609 -9.04 70.03 31.01
CA VAL A 609 -7.81 70.75 31.44
C VAL A 609 -6.99 70.04 32.53
N GLY A 610 -5.76 69.63 32.19
CA GLY A 610 -4.73 69.12 33.10
C GLY A 610 -3.44 68.76 32.36
N ALA A 611 -2.39 69.57 32.49
CA ALA A 611 -1.17 69.47 31.69
C ALA A 611 0.12 69.27 32.52
N ARG A 612 1.05 68.46 31.97
CA ARG A 612 2.51 68.31 32.23
C ARG A 612 2.94 66.97 31.59
N GLY A 613 4.02 66.81 30.81
CA GLY A 613 4.95 67.78 30.25
C GLY A 613 6.40 67.60 30.73
N HIS A 614 7.21 66.80 30.02
CA HIS A 614 8.66 66.98 29.75
C HIS A 614 9.21 65.84 28.87
N ALA A 615 10.25 66.14 28.08
CA ALA A 615 11.17 65.15 27.48
C ALA A 615 12.55 65.28 28.18
N PRO A 616 13.51 64.36 27.94
CA PRO A 616 14.47 64.66 26.87
C PRO A 616 14.99 63.45 26.07
N ALA A 617 15.85 63.77 25.10
CA ALA A 617 16.77 62.92 24.33
C ALA A 617 17.82 62.19 25.21
N ALA A 618 18.69 61.29 24.72
CA ALA A 618 18.70 60.32 23.61
C ALA A 618 20.09 59.62 23.55
N ASP A 619 20.21 58.39 23.03
CA ASP A 619 21.36 58.00 22.19
C ASP A 619 21.03 56.76 21.31
N ARG A 620 21.96 56.43 20.40
CA ARG A 620 21.90 55.42 19.34
C ARG A 620 22.38 54.05 19.80
N ARG A 621 21.81 52.97 19.22
CA ARG A 621 22.52 52.07 18.28
C ARG A 621 21.65 50.92 17.75
N VAL A 622 21.59 50.83 16.41
CA VAL A 622 21.56 49.63 15.55
C VAL A 622 20.87 48.35 16.09
N GLY A 623 19.70 48.02 15.53
CA GLY A 623 19.04 46.71 15.74
C GLY A 623 17.85 46.47 14.79
N ARG A 624 18.12 46.15 13.51
CA ARG A 624 17.08 46.13 12.45
C ARG A 624 16.28 44.82 12.41
N ALA A 625 15.06 44.83 12.93
CA ALA A 625 14.08 43.75 12.75
C ALA A 625 12.78 44.29 12.12
N HIS A 626 12.36 43.73 10.98
CA HIS A 626 11.13 44.15 10.29
C HIS A 626 9.90 43.39 10.81
N ARG A 627 8.82 44.13 11.11
CA ARG A 627 7.46 43.63 11.35
C ARG A 627 6.45 44.59 10.69
N GLY A 628 5.25 44.07 10.38
CA GLY A 628 4.04 44.88 10.19
C GLY A 628 3.92 45.58 8.83
N ALA A 629 3.52 44.84 7.80
CA ALA A 629 2.79 45.45 6.68
C ALA A 629 1.31 45.58 7.07
N ALA A 630 0.71 46.76 6.88
CA ALA A 630 -0.71 46.99 7.12
C ALA A 630 -1.54 46.56 5.90
N VAL A 631 -2.66 45.88 6.14
CA VAL A 631 -3.59 45.39 5.10
C VAL A 631 -5.03 45.53 5.61
N PHE A 632 -5.77 46.41 4.92
CA PHE A 632 -7.23 46.44 4.70
C PHE A 632 -8.22 46.27 5.88
N ARG A 633 -9.15 47.23 5.96
CA ARG A 633 -10.54 46.95 6.35
C ARG A 633 -11.29 46.51 5.08
N GLU A 634 -12.12 45.48 5.20
CA GLU A 634 -13.21 45.18 4.27
C GLU A 634 -14.50 44.98 5.10
N ASP A 635 -15.65 45.14 4.45
CA ASP A 635 -16.95 45.26 5.12
C ASP A 635 -17.45 43.91 5.66
N LEU A 636 -18.06 43.91 6.86
CA LEU A 636 -18.75 42.72 7.38
C LEU A 636 -20.06 42.50 6.60
N PRO A 637 -20.35 41.27 6.13
CA PRO A 637 -21.67 40.90 5.68
C PRO A 637 -22.73 41.05 6.78
N ALA A 638 -24.00 41.20 6.37
CA ALA A 638 -25.12 41.14 7.30
C ALA A 638 -25.18 39.77 8.02
N ALA A 639 -25.78 39.75 9.21
CA ALA A 639 -25.85 38.55 10.04
C ALA A 639 -26.42 37.35 9.26
N LEU A 640 -25.64 36.26 9.21
CA LEU A 640 -26.04 35.02 8.55
C LEU A 640 -27.32 34.47 9.19
N ALA A 641 -28.29 34.09 8.35
CA ALA A 641 -29.53 33.47 8.82
C ALA A 641 -29.24 32.09 9.44
N PRO A 642 -30.00 31.68 10.48
CA PRO A 642 -29.80 30.39 11.11
C PRO A 642 -30.07 29.24 10.12
N VAL A 643 -29.30 28.16 10.29
CA VAL A 643 -29.41 26.93 9.49
C VAL A 643 -30.84 26.42 9.50
N LYS A 644 -31.42 26.22 8.30
CA LYS A 644 -32.82 25.84 8.16
C LYS A 644 -32.99 24.68 7.18
N PHE A 645 -33.42 23.53 7.69
CA PHE A 645 -34.03 22.50 6.86
C PHE A 645 -35.50 22.85 6.56
N THR A 646 -35.95 22.55 5.34
CA THR A 646 -37.35 22.62 4.94
C THR A 646 -37.69 21.34 4.20
N LEU A 647 -38.70 20.61 4.69
CA LEU A 647 -39.24 19.42 4.04
C LEU A 647 -40.37 19.85 3.11
N HIS A 648 -40.24 19.54 1.82
CA HIS A 648 -41.21 19.94 0.77
C HIS A 648 -42.20 18.81 0.47
N ALA A 649 -41.70 17.58 0.30
CA ALA A 649 -42.51 16.41 -0.04
C ALA A 649 -41.98 15.12 0.63
N THR A 650 -42.84 14.10 0.69
CA THR A 650 -42.51 12.77 1.19
C THR A 650 -43.28 11.69 0.43
N ASP A 651 -42.61 10.58 0.09
CA ASP A 651 -43.23 9.37 -0.46
C ASP A 651 -42.83 8.17 0.41
N GLY A 652 -43.81 7.62 1.13
CA GLY A 652 -43.54 6.73 2.26
C GLY A 652 -42.64 7.40 3.30
N ALA A 653 -41.49 6.78 3.59
CA ALA A 653 -40.45 7.39 4.44
C ALA A 653 -39.43 8.24 3.66
N ALA A 654 -39.41 8.18 2.32
CA ALA A 654 -38.50 8.96 1.50
C ALA A 654 -38.86 10.46 1.56
N ARG A 655 -37.83 11.31 1.59
CA ARG A 655 -37.94 12.73 1.91
C ARG A 655 -37.32 13.59 0.81
N ARG A 656 -37.98 14.71 0.52
CA ARG A 656 -37.56 15.73 -0.44
C ARG A 656 -37.55 17.08 0.26
N GLY A 657 -36.40 17.73 0.33
CA GLY A 657 -36.24 18.96 1.11
C GLY A 657 -35.05 19.81 0.67
N THR A 658 -34.80 20.88 1.42
CA THR A 658 -33.67 21.81 1.24
C THR A 658 -33.06 22.21 2.56
N ILE A 659 -31.72 22.25 2.64
CA ILE A 659 -30.97 22.82 3.77
C ILE A 659 -30.40 24.17 3.34
N ALA A 660 -30.81 25.26 3.99
CA ALA A 660 -30.18 26.58 3.84
C ALA A 660 -28.97 26.68 4.79
N LEU A 661 -27.82 27.10 4.24
CA LEU A 661 -26.50 27.19 4.87
C LEU A 661 -25.85 28.54 4.52
N ALA A 662 -24.72 28.87 5.15
CA ALA A 662 -24.05 30.17 4.98
C ALA A 662 -23.62 30.42 3.52
N HIS A 663 -23.07 29.41 2.85
CA HIS A 663 -22.58 29.53 1.47
C HIS A 663 -23.56 29.04 0.40
N GLY A 664 -24.80 28.68 0.74
CA GLY A 664 -25.79 28.29 -0.28
C GLY A 664 -26.93 27.40 0.23
N THR A 665 -27.63 26.74 -0.69
CA THR A 665 -28.74 25.82 -0.40
C THR A 665 -28.47 24.44 -0.98
N VAL A 666 -28.75 23.39 -0.20
CA VAL A 666 -28.52 22.00 -0.56
C VAL A 666 -29.86 21.28 -0.74
N GLU A 667 -30.17 20.91 -1.99
CA GLU A 667 -31.32 20.06 -2.33
C GLU A 667 -31.14 18.62 -1.84
N THR A 668 -32.03 18.12 -0.99
CA THR A 668 -32.04 16.74 -0.49
C THR A 668 -33.08 15.86 -1.20
N PRO A 669 -32.81 14.55 -1.45
CA PRO A 669 -31.59 13.82 -1.09
C PRO A 669 -30.33 14.29 -1.82
N ALA A 670 -29.19 14.27 -1.13
CA ALA A 670 -27.93 14.87 -1.57
C ALA A 670 -26.74 13.89 -1.45
N PHE A 671 -25.87 13.86 -2.45
CA PHE A 671 -24.59 13.14 -2.41
C PHE A 671 -23.42 14.11 -2.42
N MET A 672 -22.50 13.97 -1.46
CA MET A 672 -21.34 14.84 -1.26
C MET A 672 -20.06 14.23 -1.86
N PRO A 673 -19.47 14.84 -2.91
CA PRO A 673 -18.17 14.41 -3.42
C PRO A 673 -17.05 14.65 -2.40
N VAL A 674 -16.26 13.63 -2.09
CA VAL A 674 -15.26 13.68 -1.02
C VAL A 674 -13.94 14.34 -1.46
N GLY A 675 -13.62 15.47 -0.85
CA GLY A 675 -12.46 16.33 -1.08
C GLY A 675 -11.28 16.08 -0.12
N THR A 676 -10.71 14.87 -0.14
CA THR A 676 -9.73 14.35 0.86
C THR A 676 -8.56 15.27 1.26
N TYR A 677 -8.12 16.19 0.40
CA TYR A 677 -7.06 17.17 0.70
C TYR A 677 -7.45 18.59 0.22
N GLY A 678 -8.72 18.97 0.37
CA GLY A 678 -9.26 20.21 -0.22
C GLY A 678 -9.38 20.12 -1.74
N THR A 679 -9.60 18.90 -2.26
CA THR A 679 -9.77 18.63 -3.69
C THR A 679 -10.47 17.29 -3.90
N VAL A 680 -11.56 17.30 -4.68
CA VAL A 680 -12.20 16.08 -5.17
C VAL A 680 -11.29 15.49 -6.25
N LYS A 681 -10.66 14.36 -5.94
CA LYS A 681 -9.53 13.82 -6.70
C LYS A 681 -9.85 13.66 -8.20
N ALA A 682 -9.07 14.33 -9.05
CA ALA A 682 -9.17 14.39 -10.52
C ALA A 682 -10.27 15.32 -11.12
N ALA A 683 -11.01 16.05 -10.30
CA ALA A 683 -11.95 17.10 -10.73
C ALA A 683 -11.55 18.48 -10.18
N THR A 684 -11.88 19.54 -10.90
CA THR A 684 -11.77 20.93 -10.42
C THR A 684 -13.09 21.40 -9.78
N PRO A 685 -13.08 22.44 -8.90
CA PRO A 685 -14.31 22.94 -8.26
C PRO A 685 -15.42 23.26 -9.26
N ARG A 686 -15.08 23.98 -10.35
CA ARG A 686 -16.01 24.33 -11.43
C ARG A 686 -16.63 23.12 -12.15
N GLU A 687 -15.92 21.99 -12.19
CA GLU A 687 -16.48 20.75 -12.75
C GLU A 687 -17.43 20.07 -11.76
N ILE A 688 -17.13 20.11 -10.46
CA ILE A 688 -18.03 19.59 -9.42
C ILE A 688 -19.34 20.39 -9.38
N GLU A 689 -19.23 21.71 -9.51
CA GLU A 689 -20.36 22.64 -9.69
C GLU A 689 -21.15 22.34 -10.96
N ALA A 690 -20.49 22.21 -12.12
CA ALA A 690 -21.13 21.90 -13.39
C ALA A 690 -21.76 20.49 -13.46
N LEU A 691 -21.43 19.60 -12.52
CA LEU A 691 -22.09 18.30 -12.34
C LEU A 691 -23.32 18.37 -11.42
N GLY A 692 -23.70 19.55 -10.90
CA GLY A 692 -24.88 19.73 -10.05
C GLY A 692 -24.68 19.31 -8.59
N ALA A 693 -23.44 19.28 -8.09
CA ALA A 693 -23.17 19.08 -6.67
C ALA A 693 -23.35 20.40 -5.91
N HIS A 694 -24.28 20.45 -4.96
CA HIS A 694 -24.51 21.64 -4.13
C HIS A 694 -23.55 21.75 -2.93
N ILE A 695 -22.89 20.65 -2.55
CA ILE A 695 -22.07 20.53 -1.34
C ILE A 695 -21.00 19.45 -1.53
N VAL A 696 -19.83 19.63 -0.89
CA VAL A 696 -18.72 18.66 -0.87
C VAL A 696 -18.31 18.33 0.56
N LEU A 697 -17.67 17.17 0.76
CA LEU A 697 -17.11 16.78 2.05
C LEU A 697 -15.60 17.11 2.13
N GLY A 698 -15.21 18.01 3.02
CA GLY A 698 -13.82 18.27 3.39
C GLY A 698 -13.34 17.28 4.46
N ASN A 699 -12.13 16.74 4.33
CA ASN A 699 -11.59 15.82 5.35
C ASN A 699 -10.71 16.56 6.37
N THR A 700 -11.20 16.69 7.60
CA THR A 700 -10.57 17.44 8.69
C THR A 700 -9.20 16.89 9.05
N PHE A 701 -9.11 15.57 9.22
CA PHE A 701 -7.87 14.88 9.61
C PHE A 701 -6.73 15.16 8.61
N HIS A 702 -6.97 14.99 7.31
CA HIS A 702 -5.94 15.22 6.30
C HIS A 702 -5.61 16.69 6.11
N LEU A 703 -6.58 17.61 6.18
CA LEU A 703 -6.36 19.05 6.03
C LEU A 703 -5.55 19.64 7.20
N TRP A 704 -5.84 19.21 8.43
CA TRP A 704 -5.07 19.57 9.64
C TRP A 704 -3.60 19.17 9.51
N LEU A 705 -3.32 17.98 8.98
CA LEU A 705 -1.96 17.47 8.78
C LEU A 705 -1.26 18.03 7.51
N ARG A 706 -2.03 18.38 6.47
CA ARG A 706 -1.51 18.87 5.18
C ARG A 706 -2.61 19.61 4.39
N PRO A 707 -2.46 20.93 4.14
CA PRO A 707 -1.23 21.73 4.28
C PRO A 707 -0.95 22.24 5.70
N GLY A 708 -1.85 22.04 6.66
CA GLY A 708 -1.82 22.72 7.96
C GLY A 708 -2.74 23.94 8.00
N LEU A 709 -3.37 24.18 9.15
CA LEU A 709 -4.39 25.22 9.30
C LEU A 709 -3.83 26.63 9.12
N GLU A 710 -2.57 26.87 9.47
CA GLU A 710 -1.91 28.15 9.27
C GLU A 710 -1.70 28.46 7.79
N VAL A 711 -1.81 27.49 6.88
CA VAL A 711 -1.88 27.73 5.44
C VAL A 711 -3.31 28.08 5.06
N ILE A 712 -4.29 27.23 5.40
CA ILE A 712 -5.70 27.39 5.00
C ILE A 712 -6.28 28.72 5.51
N ALA A 713 -6.01 29.10 6.76
CA ALA A 713 -6.47 30.36 7.35
C ALA A 713 -6.01 31.61 6.57
N LYS A 714 -4.85 31.57 5.89
CA LYS A 714 -4.37 32.69 5.05
C LYS A 714 -5.17 32.88 3.76
N HIS A 715 -6.07 31.96 3.43
CA HIS A 715 -6.96 32.02 2.28
C HIS A 715 -8.42 32.31 2.67
N GLY A 716 -8.72 32.57 3.96
CA GLY A 716 -10.09 32.74 4.44
C GLY A 716 -10.86 31.41 4.48
N GLY A 717 -10.31 30.42 5.18
CA GLY A 717 -10.92 29.10 5.31
C GLY A 717 -10.73 28.20 4.08
N LEU A 718 -11.41 27.05 4.10
CA LEU A 718 -11.27 26.01 3.07
C LEU A 718 -11.92 26.45 1.75
N HIS A 719 -13.07 27.12 1.78
CA HIS A 719 -13.74 27.73 0.63
C HIS A 719 -12.76 28.54 -0.23
N GLY A 720 -12.08 29.52 0.37
CA GLY A 720 -11.10 30.36 -0.31
C GLY A 720 -9.82 29.64 -0.72
N PHE A 721 -9.39 28.61 0.03
CA PHE A 721 -8.22 27.79 -0.30
C PHE A 721 -8.46 26.88 -1.52
N MET A 722 -9.58 26.15 -1.56
CA MET A 722 -9.90 25.23 -2.66
C MET A 722 -10.67 25.87 -3.82
N ARG A 723 -11.09 27.13 -3.69
CA ARG A 723 -11.94 27.87 -4.66
C ARG A 723 -13.26 27.16 -4.94
N TRP A 724 -13.93 26.76 -3.86
CA TRP A 724 -15.31 26.27 -3.86
C TRP A 724 -16.20 27.32 -3.17
N PRO A 725 -17.24 27.86 -3.83
CA PRO A 725 -18.05 28.96 -3.31
C PRO A 725 -19.38 28.51 -2.68
N HIS A 726 -19.71 27.22 -2.76
CA HIS A 726 -20.92 26.60 -2.22
C HIS A 726 -20.60 25.88 -0.90
N PRO A 727 -21.57 25.35 -0.14
CA PRO A 727 -21.31 24.77 1.18
C PRO A 727 -20.30 23.62 1.25
N ILE A 728 -19.68 23.49 2.42
CA ILE A 728 -18.81 22.37 2.81
C ILE A 728 -19.32 21.72 4.10
N LEU A 729 -19.43 20.39 4.08
CA LEU A 729 -19.46 19.57 5.32
C LEU A 729 -18.03 19.12 5.63
N THR A 730 -17.60 19.16 6.90
CA THR A 730 -16.36 18.49 7.32
C THR A 730 -16.61 17.33 8.26
N ASP A 731 -15.90 16.22 8.06
CA ASP A 731 -15.90 15.13 9.03
C ASP A 731 -15.16 15.51 10.33
N SER A 732 -15.40 14.75 11.40
CA SER A 732 -14.86 15.04 12.73
C SER A 732 -13.36 14.75 12.88
N GLY A 733 -12.80 14.00 11.93
CA GLY A 733 -11.51 13.30 12.04
C GLY A 733 -11.57 11.96 12.80
N GLY A 734 -12.69 11.67 13.49
CA GLY A 734 -12.87 10.48 14.33
C GLY A 734 -12.69 9.17 13.57
N PHE A 735 -13.33 9.03 12.40
CA PHE A 735 -13.20 7.83 11.56
C PHE A 735 -11.77 7.60 11.04
N GLN A 736 -11.03 8.65 10.69
CA GLN A 736 -9.65 8.50 10.21
C GLN A 736 -8.72 8.15 11.35
N VAL A 737 -8.92 8.72 12.54
CA VAL A 737 -8.22 8.32 13.77
C VAL A 737 -8.57 6.87 14.14
N PHE A 738 -9.82 6.43 13.99
CA PHE A 738 -10.24 5.03 14.10
C PHE A 738 -9.46 4.12 13.14
N SER A 739 -9.31 4.53 11.87
CA SER A 739 -8.59 3.77 10.84
C SER A 739 -7.09 3.58 11.11
N LEU A 740 -6.50 4.32 12.07
CA LEU A 740 -5.12 4.12 12.52
C LEU A 740 -4.95 2.88 13.42
N GLY A 741 -6.04 2.22 13.84
CA GLY A 741 -6.00 1.01 14.65
C GLY A 741 -5.16 1.17 15.93
N PRO A 742 -4.18 0.28 16.20
CA PRO A 742 -3.39 0.31 17.44
C PRO A 742 -2.40 1.49 17.54
N LEU A 743 -2.30 2.34 16.52
CA LEU A 743 -1.53 3.59 16.58
C LEU A 743 -2.29 4.73 17.29
N ARG A 744 -3.56 4.51 17.66
CA ARG A 744 -4.37 5.39 18.51
C ARG A 744 -4.44 4.89 19.96
N LYS A 745 -4.51 5.80 20.92
CA LYS A 745 -4.98 5.54 22.28
C LYS A 745 -6.16 6.45 22.58
N VAL A 746 -7.34 5.85 22.73
CA VAL A 746 -8.57 6.52 23.19
C VAL A 746 -8.48 6.74 24.71
N SER A 747 -9.00 7.87 25.19
CA SER A 747 -9.22 8.19 26.60
C SER A 747 -10.45 9.10 26.74
N GLU A 748 -10.90 9.42 27.95
CA GLU A 748 -12.08 10.29 28.14
C GLU A 748 -11.86 11.68 27.54
N GLU A 749 -10.63 12.20 27.63
CA GLU A 749 -10.25 13.54 27.20
C GLU A 749 -10.21 13.68 25.67
N GLY A 750 -9.94 12.59 24.93
CA GLY A 750 -9.79 12.58 23.47
C GLY A 750 -8.99 11.37 22.97
N VAL A 751 -8.32 11.51 21.82
CA VAL A 751 -7.49 10.44 21.24
C VAL A 751 -6.07 10.91 20.95
N ALA A 752 -5.09 10.18 21.50
CA ALA A 752 -3.68 10.34 21.18
C ALA A 752 -3.29 9.44 20.00
N PHE A 753 -2.58 9.98 19.01
CA PHE A 753 -2.08 9.20 17.87
C PHE A 753 -0.75 9.77 17.34
N GLN A 754 -0.14 9.08 16.37
CA GLN A 754 1.01 9.60 15.62
C GLN A 754 0.59 9.99 14.20
N SER A 755 0.96 11.20 13.79
CA SER A 755 0.71 11.72 12.44
C SER A 755 1.29 10.78 11.38
N PRO A 756 0.47 10.20 10.48
CA PRO A 756 0.99 9.37 9.38
C PRO A 756 1.79 10.18 8.33
N VAL A 757 1.80 11.51 8.45
CA VAL A 757 2.50 12.42 7.53
C VAL A 757 3.97 12.64 7.90
N ASN A 758 4.30 12.64 9.20
CA ASN A 758 5.64 12.95 9.69
C ASN A 758 6.06 12.25 11.01
N GLY A 759 5.15 11.58 11.72
CA GLY A 759 5.43 10.89 12.99
C GLY A 759 5.24 11.74 14.25
N ASP A 760 4.79 12.99 14.13
CA ASP A 760 4.52 13.85 15.29
C ASP A 760 3.42 13.23 16.17
N LYS A 761 3.58 13.29 17.49
CA LYS A 761 2.53 12.88 18.43
C LYS A 761 1.47 13.98 18.49
N LEU A 762 0.23 13.62 18.22
CA LEU A 762 -0.91 14.52 18.22
C LEU A 762 -1.97 14.02 19.20
N PHE A 763 -2.78 14.96 19.68
CA PHE A 763 -3.93 14.71 20.53
C PHE A 763 -5.12 15.45 19.94
N LEU A 764 -6.19 14.72 19.62
CA LEU A 764 -7.43 15.29 19.08
C LEU A 764 -8.54 15.09 20.10
N THR A 765 -9.13 16.19 20.53
CA THR A 765 -10.26 16.24 21.46
C THR A 765 -11.49 16.80 20.76
N PRO A 766 -12.70 16.68 21.33
CA PRO A 766 -13.87 17.42 20.87
C PRO A 766 -13.60 18.91 20.62
N GLU A 767 -12.95 19.59 21.56
CA GLU A 767 -12.67 21.03 21.48
C GLU A 767 -11.68 21.36 20.36
N GLU A 768 -10.63 20.56 20.19
CA GLU A 768 -9.66 20.72 19.11
C GLU A 768 -10.30 20.39 17.74
N SER A 769 -11.18 19.38 17.64
CA SER A 769 -11.93 19.10 16.41
C SER A 769 -12.84 20.27 16.02
N MET A 770 -13.59 20.84 16.97
CA MET A 770 -14.40 22.04 16.71
C MET A 770 -13.51 23.22 16.29
N ARG A 771 -12.35 23.42 16.93
CA ARG A 771 -11.40 24.47 16.57
C ARG A 771 -10.82 24.28 15.17
N ILE A 772 -10.48 23.05 14.78
CA ILE A 772 -9.99 22.73 13.43
C ILE A 772 -11.08 23.04 12.40
N GLN A 773 -12.30 22.52 12.58
CA GLN A 773 -13.42 22.71 11.64
C GLN A 773 -13.83 24.21 11.53
N ARG A 774 -13.78 24.97 12.63
CA ARG A 774 -14.00 26.44 12.63
C ARG A 774 -12.94 27.23 11.85
N VAL A 775 -11.70 26.72 11.76
CA VAL A 775 -10.62 27.33 10.93
C VAL A 775 -10.65 26.81 9.48
N LEU A 776 -11.31 25.67 9.23
CA LEU A 776 -11.67 25.24 7.88
C LEU A 776 -12.89 26.00 7.33
N ASP A 777 -13.68 26.66 8.18
CA ASP A 777 -14.89 27.40 7.81
C ASP A 777 -15.93 26.50 7.11
N SER A 778 -16.34 25.42 7.79
CA SER A 778 -17.32 24.45 7.27
C SER A 778 -18.74 24.87 7.63
N ASP A 779 -19.66 24.90 6.65
CA ASP A 779 -21.10 25.15 6.86
C ASP A 779 -21.79 24.07 7.71
N ILE A 780 -21.32 22.82 7.61
CA ILE A 780 -21.74 21.73 8.48
C ILE A 780 -20.51 21.14 9.18
N VAL A 781 -20.50 21.26 10.49
CA VAL A 781 -19.53 20.71 11.42
C VAL A 781 -20.07 19.38 11.97
N MET A 782 -19.25 18.34 11.99
CA MET A 782 -19.60 17.05 12.61
C MET A 782 -18.98 16.97 14.01
N ILE A 783 -19.75 16.59 15.04
CA ILE A 783 -19.23 16.36 16.41
C ILE A 783 -18.06 15.37 16.41
N PHE A 784 -17.16 15.46 17.39
CA PHE A 784 -16.15 14.41 17.59
C PHE A 784 -16.75 13.18 18.25
N ASP A 785 -16.48 12.01 17.66
CA ASP A 785 -17.10 10.73 17.99
C ASP A 785 -16.07 9.59 18.05
N GLU A 786 -16.41 8.50 18.75
CA GLU A 786 -15.61 7.28 18.77
C GLU A 786 -16.33 6.21 17.94
N CYS A 787 -15.83 5.97 16.72
CA CYS A 787 -16.41 4.96 15.85
C CYS A 787 -16.17 3.56 16.42
N THR A 788 -17.25 2.86 16.78
CA THR A 788 -17.19 1.45 17.18
C THR A 788 -16.69 0.58 16.02
N ALA A 789 -15.93 -0.47 16.32
CA ALA A 789 -15.51 -1.47 15.34
C ALA A 789 -16.64 -2.49 15.02
N TYR A 790 -16.46 -3.26 13.95
CA TYR A 790 -17.24 -4.48 13.70
C TYR A 790 -16.31 -5.68 13.47
N PRO A 791 -16.59 -6.85 14.07
CA PRO A 791 -17.55 -7.07 15.15
C PRO A 791 -17.10 -6.38 16.45
N ALA A 792 -18.04 -6.11 17.34
CA ALA A 792 -17.83 -5.68 18.71
C ALA A 792 -18.87 -6.36 19.61
N THR A 793 -18.56 -6.54 20.90
CA THR A 793 -19.55 -6.96 21.89
C THR A 793 -20.51 -5.83 22.26
N LEU A 794 -21.65 -6.18 22.87
CA LEU A 794 -22.64 -5.21 23.35
C LEU A 794 -22.01 -4.20 24.33
N ASP A 795 -21.13 -4.67 25.23
CA ASP A 795 -20.48 -3.82 26.22
C ASP A 795 -19.45 -2.87 25.61
N GLU A 796 -18.64 -3.34 24.65
CA GLU A 796 -17.71 -2.49 23.89
C GLU A 796 -18.47 -1.42 23.09
N ALA A 797 -19.55 -1.81 22.42
CA ALA A 797 -20.41 -0.89 21.67
C ALA A 797 -21.10 0.13 22.60
N ALA A 798 -21.55 -0.30 23.79
CA ALA A 798 -22.16 0.58 24.78
C ALA A 798 -21.15 1.56 25.37
N GLN A 799 -19.92 1.12 25.67
CA GLN A 799 -18.85 1.99 26.14
C GLN A 799 -18.46 3.04 25.08
N SER A 800 -18.27 2.61 23.83
CA SER A 800 -17.93 3.44 22.67
C SER A 800 -19.01 4.50 22.36
N MET A 801 -20.27 4.09 22.37
CA MET A 801 -21.42 4.97 22.17
C MET A 801 -21.58 5.99 23.32
N ARG A 802 -21.47 5.55 24.59
CA ARG A 802 -21.59 6.46 25.75
C ARG A 802 -20.44 7.45 25.84
N LEU A 803 -19.23 7.08 25.40
CA LEU A 803 -18.11 8.01 25.22
C LEU A 803 -18.43 9.06 24.15
N SER A 804 -18.98 8.62 23.01
CA SER A 804 -19.42 9.51 21.92
C SER A 804 -20.50 10.50 22.38
N LEU A 805 -21.45 10.11 23.24
CA LEU A 805 -22.41 11.05 23.84
C LEU A 805 -21.73 12.14 24.70
N ARG A 806 -20.74 11.79 25.53
CA ARG A 806 -20.00 12.78 26.33
C ARG A 806 -19.15 13.71 25.45
N TRP A 807 -18.59 13.19 24.36
CA TRP A 807 -17.90 13.99 23.35
C TRP A 807 -18.85 14.84 22.50
N ALA A 808 -20.10 14.43 22.29
CA ALA A 808 -21.14 15.22 21.64
C ALA A 808 -21.46 16.48 22.46
N ALA A 809 -21.66 16.34 23.77
CA ALA A 809 -21.89 17.47 24.67
C ALA A 809 -20.69 18.45 24.71
N ARG A 810 -19.46 17.92 24.76
CA ARG A 810 -18.23 18.74 24.69
C ARG A 810 -18.07 19.44 23.34
N SER A 811 -18.40 18.76 22.24
CA SER A 811 -18.42 19.36 20.89
C SER A 811 -19.45 20.50 20.81
N LYS A 812 -20.66 20.30 21.35
CA LYS A 812 -21.72 21.32 21.41
C LYS A 812 -21.27 22.58 22.15
N GLY A 813 -20.60 22.43 23.30
CA GLY A 813 -20.01 23.56 24.04
C GLY A 813 -18.88 24.26 23.28
N ALA A 814 -17.93 23.51 22.69
CA ALA A 814 -16.83 24.12 21.94
C ALA A 814 -17.24 24.77 20.59
N HIS A 815 -18.41 24.41 20.07
CA HIS A 815 -19.05 25.05 18.91
C HIS A 815 -19.80 26.35 19.26
N GLU A 816 -19.96 26.70 20.55
CA GLU A 816 -20.69 27.91 20.95
C GLU A 816 -20.14 29.17 20.25
N GLY A 817 -21.05 30.06 19.81
CA GLY A 817 -20.74 31.24 19.01
C GLY A 817 -20.27 30.94 17.57
N ASN A 818 -20.51 29.75 17.03
CA ASN A 818 -20.32 29.43 15.62
C ASN A 818 -21.68 29.47 14.91
N PRO A 819 -21.89 30.29 13.85
CA PRO A 819 -23.17 30.36 13.15
C PRO A 819 -23.44 29.15 12.22
N ASN A 820 -22.42 28.35 11.92
CA ASN A 820 -22.52 27.20 11.03
C ASN A 820 -23.17 25.99 11.76
N ALA A 821 -23.71 25.03 11.01
CA ALA A 821 -24.46 23.91 11.58
C ALA A 821 -23.56 22.96 12.39
N LEU A 822 -24.10 22.37 13.47
CA LEU A 822 -23.49 21.23 14.15
C LEU A 822 -24.40 20.00 14.09
N PHE A 823 -23.89 18.90 13.54
CA PHE A 823 -24.61 17.63 13.42
C PHE A 823 -24.12 16.62 14.46
N GLY A 824 -25.07 15.99 15.17
CA GLY A 824 -24.81 14.85 16.05
C GLY A 824 -24.57 13.55 15.27
N ILE A 825 -23.90 12.56 15.88
CA ILE A 825 -23.61 11.25 15.26
C ILE A 825 -24.14 10.14 16.17
N VAL A 826 -25.22 9.47 15.74
CA VAL A 826 -25.77 8.29 16.41
C VAL A 826 -24.79 7.13 16.26
N GLN A 827 -24.34 6.56 17.37
CA GLN A 827 -23.46 5.39 17.46
C GLN A 827 -24.21 4.20 18.10
N GLY A 828 -23.52 3.08 18.38
CA GLY A 828 -24.12 1.87 18.98
C GLY A 828 -23.91 0.56 18.21
N GLY A 829 -23.09 0.57 17.15
CA GLY A 829 -22.78 -0.64 16.37
C GLY A 829 -24.02 -1.27 15.76
N MET A 830 -24.16 -2.59 15.88
CA MET A 830 -25.27 -3.37 15.31
C MET A 830 -26.38 -3.69 16.35
N HIS A 831 -26.46 -2.91 17.43
CA HIS A 831 -27.40 -3.11 18.54
C HIS A 831 -28.46 -2.01 18.58
N GLU A 832 -29.71 -2.39 18.32
CA GLU A 832 -30.86 -1.48 18.22
C GLU A 832 -31.13 -0.67 19.49
N ALA A 833 -31.03 -1.29 20.66
CA ALA A 833 -31.20 -0.59 21.95
C ALA A 833 -30.12 0.48 22.21
N LEU A 834 -28.88 0.28 21.71
CA LEU A 834 -27.82 1.29 21.84
C LEU A 834 -27.98 2.43 20.83
N ARG A 835 -28.59 2.16 19.66
CA ARG A 835 -28.98 3.20 18.70
C ARG A 835 -30.06 4.11 19.28
N ASP A 836 -31.02 3.53 20.00
CA ASP A 836 -32.07 4.28 20.70
C ASP A 836 -31.52 5.10 21.88
N GLU A 837 -30.66 4.51 22.73
CA GLU A 837 -29.96 5.24 23.81
C GLU A 837 -29.08 6.39 23.24
N SER A 838 -28.38 6.13 22.13
CA SER A 838 -27.58 7.15 21.45
C SER A 838 -28.41 8.25 20.80
N LEU A 839 -29.63 7.96 20.33
CA LEU A 839 -30.49 8.97 19.72
C LEU A 839 -31.07 9.90 20.78
N ALA A 840 -31.69 9.35 21.83
CA ALA A 840 -32.28 10.14 22.92
C ALA A 840 -31.24 11.09 23.55
N GLY A 841 -30.03 10.59 23.84
CA GLY A 841 -28.95 11.41 24.39
C GLY A 841 -28.42 12.51 23.45
N LEU A 842 -28.65 12.41 22.13
CA LEU A 842 -28.34 13.48 21.17
C LEU A 842 -29.52 14.44 20.94
N GLU A 843 -30.74 13.98 21.14
CA GLU A 843 -31.95 14.83 21.14
C GLU A 843 -31.95 15.76 22.36
N ASP A 844 -31.61 15.24 23.54
CA ASP A 844 -31.44 16.03 24.78
C ASP A 844 -30.37 17.13 24.67
N ILE A 845 -29.30 16.91 23.88
CA ILE A 845 -28.24 17.90 23.63
C ILE A 845 -28.65 18.91 22.53
N GLY A 846 -29.48 18.48 21.58
CA GLY A 846 -30.05 19.29 20.50
C GLY A 846 -29.06 19.65 19.38
N PHE A 847 -29.26 19.13 18.18
CA PHE A 847 -28.42 19.39 17.00
C PHE A 847 -29.19 19.97 15.81
N ASP A 848 -28.45 20.50 14.84
CA ASP A 848 -29.02 21.08 13.61
C ASP A 848 -29.34 20.02 12.56
N GLY A 849 -28.72 18.84 12.69
CA GLY A 849 -28.93 17.63 11.91
C GLY A 849 -28.39 16.40 12.64
N TYR A 850 -28.77 15.21 12.17
CA TYR A 850 -28.44 13.94 12.83
C TYR A 850 -27.87 12.95 11.81
N ALA A 851 -26.67 12.44 12.09
CA ALA A 851 -26.00 11.45 11.27
C ALA A 851 -26.06 10.05 11.91
N ILE A 852 -25.99 9.00 11.10
CA ILE A 852 -25.82 7.61 11.54
C ILE A 852 -24.37 7.22 11.25
N GLY A 853 -23.58 7.04 12.32
CA GLY A 853 -22.19 6.59 12.28
C GLY A 853 -22.04 5.08 12.51
N GLY A 854 -20.83 4.56 12.33
CA GLY A 854 -20.53 3.16 12.63
C GLY A 854 -21.29 2.14 11.77
N LEU A 855 -21.58 2.49 10.51
CA LEU A 855 -22.10 1.63 9.45
C LEU A 855 -21.16 1.65 8.23
N SER A 856 -21.26 0.66 7.36
CA SER A 856 -20.29 0.34 6.30
C SER A 856 -18.85 0.17 6.82
N VAL A 857 -18.70 -0.37 8.03
CA VAL A 857 -17.43 -0.60 8.72
C VAL A 857 -16.90 -2.03 8.58
N GLY A 858 -17.76 -2.97 8.18
CA GLY A 858 -17.39 -4.38 7.91
C GLY A 858 -18.51 -5.39 8.12
N GLU A 859 -19.72 -4.92 8.40
CA GLU A 859 -20.89 -5.73 8.73
C GLU A 859 -21.58 -6.37 7.51
N PRO A 860 -22.38 -7.44 7.71
CA PRO A 860 -23.30 -7.95 6.70
C PRO A 860 -24.28 -6.87 6.21
N LYS A 861 -24.63 -6.90 4.92
CA LYS A 861 -25.61 -5.97 4.33
C LYS A 861 -26.98 -6.05 5.01
N GLU A 862 -27.34 -7.21 5.54
CA GLU A 862 -28.57 -7.45 6.30
C GLU A 862 -28.57 -6.69 7.64
N ASP A 863 -27.45 -6.69 8.37
CA ASP A 863 -27.30 -5.92 9.63
C ASP A 863 -27.31 -4.41 9.37
N MET A 864 -26.60 -3.95 8.33
CA MET A 864 -26.61 -2.55 7.91
C MET A 864 -28.05 -2.10 7.57
N ALA A 865 -28.79 -2.90 6.80
CA ALA A 865 -30.17 -2.61 6.42
C ALA A 865 -31.13 -2.65 7.63
N ARG A 866 -30.99 -3.63 8.54
CA ARG A 866 -31.77 -3.75 9.78
C ARG A 866 -31.59 -2.52 10.67
N ILE A 867 -30.35 -2.13 10.95
CA ILE A 867 -30.04 -0.96 11.81
C ILE A 867 -30.50 0.34 11.15
N LEU A 868 -30.38 0.46 9.83
CA LEU A 868 -30.87 1.62 9.11
C LEU A 868 -32.40 1.72 9.16
N ALA A 869 -33.11 0.61 8.96
CA ALA A 869 -34.57 0.53 9.04
C ALA A 869 -35.11 0.80 10.46
N HIS A 870 -34.36 0.43 11.50
CA HIS A 870 -34.70 0.74 12.89
C HIS A 870 -34.42 2.22 13.25
N THR A 871 -33.27 2.75 12.85
CA THR A 871 -32.77 4.06 13.33
C THR A 871 -33.29 5.23 12.50
N ALA A 872 -33.27 5.14 11.17
CA ALA A 872 -33.58 6.26 10.29
C ALA A 872 -35.02 6.82 10.44
N PRO A 873 -36.07 6.00 10.67
CA PRO A 873 -37.41 6.53 10.92
C PRO A 873 -37.51 7.39 12.19
N LYS A 874 -36.74 7.05 13.22
CA LYS A 874 -36.80 7.68 14.56
C LYS A 874 -36.14 9.05 14.63
N LEU A 875 -35.11 9.32 13.82
CA LEU A 875 -34.43 10.62 13.76
C LEU A 875 -35.44 11.78 13.57
N PRO A 876 -35.24 12.97 14.16
CA PRO A 876 -36.20 14.07 14.07
C PRO A 876 -36.67 14.39 12.65
N ARG A 877 -37.97 14.67 12.48
CA ARG A 877 -38.58 14.87 11.15
C ARG A 877 -38.21 16.22 10.54
N ASP A 878 -38.07 17.25 11.36
CA ASP A 878 -37.73 18.63 11.02
C ASP A 878 -36.22 18.88 10.81
N LYS A 879 -35.39 17.84 10.98
CA LYS A 879 -33.93 17.90 10.85
C LYS A 879 -33.45 17.05 9.67
N PRO A 880 -32.34 17.41 9.01
CA PRO A 880 -31.72 16.61 7.97
C PRO A 880 -31.01 15.38 8.56
N ARG A 881 -31.07 14.27 7.83
CA ARG A 881 -30.59 12.95 8.24
C ARG A 881 -29.44 12.50 7.32
N TYR A 882 -28.27 12.19 7.87
CA TYR A 882 -27.04 11.89 7.12
C TYR A 882 -26.57 10.44 7.37
N LEU A 883 -26.40 9.64 6.32
CA LEU A 883 -25.76 8.33 6.42
C LEU A 883 -24.30 8.42 5.95
N MET A 884 -23.37 8.17 6.88
CA MET A 884 -21.94 8.40 6.68
C MET A 884 -21.27 7.26 5.90
N GLY A 885 -20.43 7.58 4.91
CA GLY A 885 -19.54 6.65 4.19
C GLY A 885 -20.19 5.62 3.25
N VAL A 886 -21.50 5.41 3.31
CA VAL A 886 -22.28 4.47 2.48
C VAL A 886 -22.40 4.98 1.04
N GLY A 887 -22.27 4.11 0.03
CA GLY A 887 -22.23 4.63 -1.34
C GLY A 887 -22.21 3.69 -2.55
N THR A 888 -22.76 2.47 -2.54
CA THR A 888 -23.20 1.89 -3.84
C THR A 888 -24.50 2.58 -4.30
N PRO A 889 -24.83 2.61 -5.60
CA PRO A 889 -26.09 3.18 -6.08
C PRO A 889 -27.33 2.56 -5.41
N GLU A 890 -27.29 1.25 -5.15
CA GLU A 890 -28.35 0.49 -4.51
C GLU A 890 -28.51 0.86 -3.04
N ASP A 891 -27.39 1.00 -2.30
CA ASP A 891 -27.39 1.45 -0.91
C ASP A 891 -28.03 2.83 -0.79
N LEU A 892 -27.69 3.76 -1.68
CA LEU A 892 -28.24 5.12 -1.68
C LEU A 892 -29.76 5.10 -1.90
N VAL A 893 -30.24 4.37 -2.90
CA VAL A 893 -31.68 4.26 -3.20
C VAL A 893 -32.44 3.53 -2.09
N GLY A 894 -31.83 2.52 -1.45
CA GLY A 894 -32.37 1.86 -0.27
C GLY A 894 -32.45 2.77 0.96
N ALA A 895 -31.41 3.57 1.20
CA ALA A 895 -31.35 4.49 2.33
C ALA A 895 -32.28 5.72 2.17
N ILE A 896 -32.47 6.21 0.94
CA ILE A 896 -33.53 7.19 0.65
C ILE A 896 -34.90 6.59 0.95
N ALA A 897 -35.14 5.30 0.65
CA ALA A 897 -36.38 4.62 1.02
C ALA A 897 -36.58 4.45 2.54
N ALA A 898 -35.49 4.47 3.33
CA ALA A 898 -35.53 4.53 4.80
C ALA A 898 -35.63 5.98 5.35
N GLY A 899 -35.62 6.98 4.47
CA GLY A 899 -35.75 8.40 4.84
C GLY A 899 -34.46 9.10 5.25
N ILE A 900 -33.34 8.79 4.60
CA ILE A 900 -32.08 9.55 4.69
C ILE A 900 -32.04 10.68 3.65
N ASP A 901 -31.51 11.85 4.04
CA ASP A 901 -31.43 13.07 3.21
C ASP A 901 -30.02 13.32 2.62
N MET A 902 -28.96 12.80 3.24
CA MET A 902 -27.57 13.13 2.90
C MET A 902 -26.65 11.91 2.91
N PHE A 903 -25.66 11.91 2.02
CA PHE A 903 -24.70 10.82 1.82
C PHE A 903 -23.32 11.34 1.44
N ASP A 904 -22.27 10.60 1.80
CA ASP A 904 -20.93 10.76 1.23
C ASP A 904 -20.32 9.39 0.91
N CYS A 905 -19.46 9.33 -0.11
CA CYS A 905 -18.54 8.21 -0.24
C CYS A 905 -17.34 8.55 -1.14
N VAL A 906 -16.18 7.96 -0.86
CA VAL A 906 -15.03 8.00 -1.77
C VAL A 906 -15.20 7.12 -3.02
N MET A 907 -16.15 6.18 -3.00
CA MET A 907 -16.33 5.11 -3.98
C MET A 907 -16.43 5.59 -5.44
N PRO A 908 -17.24 6.62 -5.80
CA PRO A 908 -17.38 7.05 -7.20
C PRO A 908 -16.04 7.45 -7.81
N THR A 909 -15.24 8.24 -7.07
CA THR A 909 -13.93 8.70 -7.55
C THR A 909 -12.87 7.59 -7.44
N ARG A 910 -12.91 6.75 -6.41
CA ARG A 910 -11.96 5.63 -6.21
C ARG A 910 -12.09 4.63 -7.36
N ASN A 911 -13.30 4.18 -7.63
CA ASN A 911 -13.57 3.13 -8.60
C ASN A 911 -13.32 3.62 -10.02
N ALA A 912 -13.68 4.88 -10.32
CA ALA A 912 -13.38 5.54 -11.60
C ALA A 912 -11.90 5.47 -12.00
N ARG A 913 -11.01 5.84 -11.08
CA ARG A 913 -9.55 5.81 -11.32
C ARG A 913 -9.02 4.37 -11.44
N ASN A 914 -9.68 3.42 -10.77
CA ASN A 914 -9.35 1.99 -10.79
C ASN A 914 -10.05 1.21 -11.92
N GLY A 915 -10.74 1.89 -12.84
CA GLY A 915 -11.35 1.26 -14.02
C GLY A 915 -12.70 0.56 -13.80
N MET A 916 -13.51 1.06 -12.85
CA MET A 916 -14.87 0.61 -12.57
C MET A 916 -15.83 1.80 -12.55
N LEU A 917 -16.89 1.74 -13.35
CA LEU A 917 -17.74 2.87 -13.70
C LEU A 917 -19.20 2.58 -13.42
N PHE A 918 -19.88 3.53 -12.77
CA PHE A 918 -21.27 3.39 -12.37
C PHE A 918 -22.19 3.94 -13.47
N THR A 919 -22.97 3.07 -14.08
CA THR A 919 -23.96 3.43 -15.10
C THR A 919 -25.38 3.09 -14.64
N ARG A 920 -26.40 3.55 -15.39
CA ARG A 920 -27.78 3.08 -15.19
C ARG A 920 -27.93 1.58 -15.40
N PHE A 921 -27.12 1.02 -16.30
CA PHE A 921 -27.09 -0.39 -16.67
C PHE A 921 -25.90 -1.07 -15.97
N GLY A 922 -25.95 -1.11 -14.63
CA GLY A 922 -24.96 -1.78 -13.80
C GLY A 922 -23.55 -1.16 -13.80
N ASP A 923 -22.58 -1.94 -13.33
CA ASP A 923 -21.20 -1.49 -13.09
C ASP A 923 -20.25 -1.98 -14.18
N LEU A 924 -19.79 -1.04 -15.01
CA LEU A 924 -18.95 -1.32 -16.17
C LEU A 924 -17.46 -1.35 -15.78
N LYS A 925 -16.81 -2.47 -16.07
CA LYS A 925 -15.38 -2.69 -15.75
C LYS A 925 -14.50 -2.33 -16.96
N ILE A 926 -14.28 -1.04 -17.22
CA ILE A 926 -13.68 -0.51 -18.46
C ILE A 926 -12.31 -1.12 -18.84
N LYS A 927 -11.58 -1.68 -17.86
CA LYS A 927 -10.34 -2.45 -18.07
C LYS A 927 -10.53 -3.77 -18.83
N ASN A 928 -11.76 -4.28 -18.95
CA ASN A 928 -12.07 -5.57 -19.59
C ASN A 928 -11.80 -5.52 -21.09
N ALA A 929 -11.30 -6.64 -21.65
CA ALA A 929 -10.85 -6.69 -23.04
C ALA A 929 -11.97 -6.42 -24.08
N ARG A 930 -13.24 -6.75 -23.76
CA ARG A 930 -14.40 -6.46 -24.63
C ARG A 930 -14.53 -4.99 -25.00
N HIS A 931 -14.03 -4.07 -24.17
CA HIS A 931 -14.12 -2.65 -24.43
C HIS A 931 -13.05 -2.11 -25.38
N ARG A 932 -12.09 -2.93 -25.85
CA ARG A 932 -10.97 -2.48 -26.70
C ARG A 932 -11.43 -1.78 -27.98
N ASP A 933 -12.40 -2.37 -28.65
CA ASP A 933 -12.89 -1.96 -29.98
C ASP A 933 -14.34 -1.43 -29.91
N ASP A 934 -14.81 -1.20 -28.69
CA ASP A 934 -16.16 -0.78 -28.31
C ASP A 934 -16.35 0.72 -28.56
N THR A 935 -16.91 1.05 -29.73
CA THR A 935 -17.06 2.44 -30.20
C THR A 935 -18.15 3.23 -29.48
N GLY A 936 -19.03 2.58 -28.71
CA GLY A 936 -20.12 3.24 -27.99
C GLY A 936 -19.64 4.04 -26.77
N PRO A 937 -20.42 5.04 -26.31
CA PRO A 937 -20.17 5.72 -25.04
C PRO A 937 -20.42 4.77 -23.85
N LEU A 938 -20.04 5.19 -22.63
CA LEU A 938 -20.33 4.44 -21.39
C LEU A 938 -21.83 4.29 -21.13
N ASP A 939 -22.61 5.31 -21.47
CA ASP A 939 -24.06 5.38 -21.37
C ASP A 939 -24.53 6.43 -22.40
N GLU A 940 -25.44 6.04 -23.29
CA GLU A 940 -25.86 6.82 -24.47
C GLU A 940 -26.68 8.07 -24.15
N THR A 941 -27.34 8.14 -22.98
CA THR A 941 -28.11 9.34 -22.59
C THR A 941 -27.55 10.02 -21.34
N CYS A 942 -26.31 9.70 -20.97
CA CYS A 942 -25.60 10.37 -19.89
C CYS A 942 -24.97 11.68 -20.39
N ALA A 943 -25.34 12.81 -19.78
CA ALA A 943 -24.87 14.13 -20.18
C ALA A 943 -23.46 14.49 -19.65
N CYS A 944 -22.73 13.54 -19.07
CA CYS A 944 -21.42 13.81 -18.48
C CYS A 944 -20.34 14.16 -19.53
N PRO A 945 -19.26 14.87 -19.17
CA PRO A 945 -18.20 15.26 -20.11
C PRO A 945 -17.52 14.11 -20.87
N ALA A 946 -17.62 12.86 -20.39
CA ALA A 946 -17.14 11.69 -21.11
C ALA A 946 -18.12 11.27 -22.23
N CYS A 947 -19.39 11.01 -21.88
CA CYS A 947 -20.39 10.56 -22.83
C CYS A 947 -20.80 11.66 -23.82
N ALA A 948 -21.15 12.86 -23.33
CA ALA A 948 -21.52 14.00 -24.17
C ALA A 948 -20.34 14.56 -24.98
N GLY A 949 -19.10 14.27 -24.57
CA GLY A 949 -17.88 14.55 -25.34
C GLY A 949 -17.61 13.55 -26.47
N GLY A 950 -18.42 12.49 -26.62
CA GLY A 950 -18.24 11.45 -27.64
C GLY A 950 -17.07 10.49 -27.37
N PHE A 951 -16.59 10.40 -26.12
CA PHE A 951 -15.49 9.50 -25.78
C PHE A 951 -16.00 8.06 -25.66
N SER A 952 -15.50 7.18 -26.55
CA SER A 952 -15.89 5.78 -26.62
C SER A 952 -15.30 4.91 -25.51
N ARG A 953 -15.91 3.76 -25.26
CA ARG A 953 -15.41 2.71 -24.37
C ARG A 953 -14.01 2.23 -24.80
N ALA A 954 -13.75 2.11 -26.10
CA ALA A 954 -12.44 1.90 -26.71
C ALA A 954 -11.39 2.93 -26.25
N TYR A 955 -11.71 4.21 -26.34
CA TYR A 955 -10.77 5.27 -25.96
C TYR A 955 -10.52 5.30 -24.45
N LEU A 956 -11.55 5.12 -23.63
CA LEU A 956 -11.42 5.08 -22.17
C LEU A 956 -10.69 3.82 -21.69
N HIS A 957 -10.91 2.67 -22.34
CA HIS A 957 -10.14 1.44 -22.15
C HIS A 957 -8.66 1.68 -22.47
N HIS A 958 -8.35 2.25 -23.63
CA HIS A 958 -6.99 2.59 -24.05
C HIS A 958 -6.30 3.52 -23.04
N LEU A 959 -6.93 4.64 -22.67
CA LEU A 959 -6.36 5.58 -21.69
C LEU A 959 -6.14 4.91 -20.32
N HIS A 960 -7.06 4.07 -19.85
CA HIS A 960 -6.88 3.35 -18.59
C HIS A 960 -5.73 2.34 -18.67
N ARG A 961 -5.62 1.57 -19.77
CA ARG A 961 -4.51 0.63 -20.02
C ARG A 961 -3.16 1.33 -20.19
N ALA A 962 -3.14 2.55 -20.74
CA ALA A 962 -1.96 3.41 -20.83
C ALA A 962 -1.63 4.14 -19.51
N ASN A 963 -2.45 3.98 -18.47
CA ASN A 963 -2.35 4.70 -17.18
C ASN A 963 -2.39 6.24 -17.33
N GLU A 964 -3.14 6.72 -18.32
CA GLU A 964 -3.24 8.14 -18.64
C GLU A 964 -4.15 8.92 -17.68
N ILE A 965 -3.70 10.13 -17.32
CA ILE A 965 -4.40 10.99 -16.34
C ILE A 965 -5.78 11.40 -16.88
N LEU A 966 -5.92 11.55 -18.20
CA LEU A 966 -7.18 11.88 -18.85
C LEU A 966 -8.24 10.79 -18.65
N GLY A 967 -7.86 9.51 -18.70
CA GLY A 967 -8.80 8.40 -18.49
C GLY A 967 -9.34 8.40 -17.05
N ALA A 968 -8.43 8.49 -16.07
CA ALA A 968 -8.78 8.61 -14.66
C ALA A 968 -9.69 9.83 -14.35
N ARG A 969 -9.54 10.92 -15.11
CA ARG A 969 -10.33 12.15 -15.01
C ARG A 969 -11.71 12.04 -15.64
N LEU A 970 -11.81 11.62 -16.90
CA LEU A 970 -13.09 11.41 -17.60
C LEU A 970 -13.97 10.40 -16.86
N ASN A 971 -13.39 9.29 -16.41
CA ASN A 971 -14.05 8.28 -15.58
C ASN A 971 -14.60 8.87 -14.28
N THR A 972 -13.84 9.77 -13.62
CA THR A 972 -14.27 10.37 -12.35
C THR A 972 -15.43 11.34 -12.57
N LEU A 973 -15.40 12.13 -13.64
CA LEU A 973 -16.49 13.02 -14.01
C LEU A 973 -17.76 12.25 -14.40
N HIS A 974 -17.63 11.09 -15.06
CA HIS A 974 -18.77 10.20 -15.34
C HIS A 974 -19.39 9.64 -14.05
N ASN A 975 -18.59 9.05 -13.15
CA ASN A 975 -19.12 8.47 -11.91
C ASN A 975 -19.76 9.54 -11.00
N LEU A 976 -19.17 10.75 -10.91
CA LEU A 976 -19.75 11.85 -10.13
C LEU A 976 -21.03 12.40 -10.77
N HIS A 977 -21.09 12.52 -12.10
CA HIS A 977 -22.32 12.87 -12.83
C HIS A 977 -23.43 11.87 -12.52
N TYR A 978 -23.14 10.56 -12.62
CA TYR A 978 -24.13 9.52 -12.38
C TYR A 978 -24.73 9.62 -10.96
N TYR A 979 -23.93 9.91 -9.94
CA TYR A 979 -24.43 10.06 -8.56
C TYR A 979 -25.29 11.32 -8.39
N GLN A 980 -24.91 12.47 -8.96
CA GLN A 980 -25.75 13.67 -8.89
C GLN A 980 -27.04 13.54 -9.72
N TRP A 981 -26.98 12.86 -10.87
CA TRP A 981 -28.16 12.48 -11.66
C TRP A 981 -29.09 11.55 -10.86
N LEU A 982 -28.55 10.54 -10.18
CA LEU A 982 -29.33 9.60 -9.37
C LEU A 982 -30.05 10.31 -8.22
N MET A 983 -29.38 11.24 -7.53
CA MET A 983 -30.00 12.10 -6.52
C MET A 983 -31.08 13.01 -7.13
N GLY A 984 -30.84 13.57 -8.32
CA GLY A 984 -31.84 14.35 -9.05
C GLY A 984 -33.10 13.56 -9.42
N GLN A 985 -32.93 12.32 -9.90
CA GLN A 985 -34.05 11.41 -10.17
C GLN A 985 -34.82 11.04 -8.90
N ALA A 986 -34.12 10.74 -7.80
CA ALA A 986 -34.74 10.45 -6.52
C ALA A 986 -35.54 11.65 -5.99
N ARG A 987 -34.99 12.88 -6.08
CA ARG A 987 -35.70 14.12 -5.71
C ARG A 987 -37.01 14.29 -6.48
N ALA A 988 -36.96 14.19 -7.81
CA ALA A 988 -38.16 14.30 -8.65
C ALA A 988 -39.19 13.21 -8.35
N ALA A 989 -38.75 11.95 -8.18
CA ALA A 989 -39.65 10.85 -7.90
C ALA A 989 -40.34 10.95 -6.52
N VAL A 990 -39.70 11.54 -5.51
CA VAL A 990 -40.34 11.82 -4.21
C VAL A 990 -41.25 13.06 -4.28
N GLU A 991 -40.87 14.10 -5.02
CA GLU A 991 -41.70 15.30 -5.26
C GLU A 991 -43.01 14.94 -6.00
N GLU A 992 -42.95 13.97 -6.91
CA GLU A 992 -44.09 13.49 -7.73
C GLU A 992 -44.90 12.37 -7.05
N GLY A 993 -44.46 11.80 -5.91
CA GLY A 993 -45.13 10.66 -5.28
C GLY A 993 -45.03 9.34 -6.08
N ARG A 994 -43.89 9.12 -6.75
CA ARG A 994 -43.62 7.96 -7.63
C ARG A 994 -42.28 7.28 -7.34
N PHE A 995 -41.80 7.36 -6.09
CA PHE A 995 -40.53 6.79 -5.66
C PHE A 995 -40.55 5.26 -5.70
N GLY A 996 -41.71 4.63 -5.48
CA GLY A 996 -41.88 3.17 -5.68
C GLY A 996 -41.60 2.71 -7.12
N ASP A 997 -42.15 3.43 -8.11
CA ASP A 997 -41.90 3.18 -9.54
C ASP A 997 -40.43 3.43 -9.88
N PHE A 998 -39.86 4.54 -9.38
CA PHE A 998 -38.46 4.86 -9.58
C PHE A 998 -37.52 3.78 -9.02
N ARG A 999 -37.76 3.26 -7.81
CA ARG A 999 -36.98 2.16 -7.22
C ARG A 999 -37.05 0.89 -8.07
N THR A 1000 -38.25 0.57 -8.57
CA THR A 1000 -38.49 -0.58 -9.45
C THR A 1000 -37.72 -0.41 -10.76
N ARG A 1001 -37.91 0.72 -11.45
CA ARG A 1001 -37.19 1.07 -12.68
C ARG A 1001 -35.68 1.06 -12.49
N PHE A 1002 -35.17 1.66 -11.41
CA PHE A 1002 -33.75 1.70 -11.07
C PHE A 1002 -33.16 0.29 -10.92
N ARG A 1003 -33.80 -0.59 -10.15
CA ARG A 1003 -33.37 -1.99 -10.00
C ARG A 1003 -33.36 -2.71 -11.34
N ASP A 1004 -34.42 -2.53 -12.13
CA ASP A 1004 -34.63 -3.25 -13.39
C ASP A 1004 -33.80 -2.67 -14.55
N GLU A 1005 -33.33 -1.42 -14.46
CA GLU A 1005 -32.30 -0.82 -15.32
C GLU A 1005 -30.91 -1.35 -14.92
N ARG A 1006 -30.58 -1.33 -13.62
CA ARG A 1006 -29.27 -1.81 -13.10
C ARG A 1006 -29.06 -3.30 -13.39
N ALA A 1007 -30.11 -4.12 -13.30
CA ALA A 1007 -30.08 -5.54 -13.61
C ALA A 1007 -29.92 -5.87 -15.11
N ARG A 1008 -30.11 -4.90 -16.03
CA ARG A 1008 -29.74 -5.04 -17.46
C ARG A 1008 -28.26 -4.79 -17.71
N GLY A 1009 -27.51 -4.43 -16.67
CA GLY A 1009 -26.08 -4.23 -16.77
C GLY A 1009 -25.32 -5.48 -17.12
N GLU A 1010 -24.01 -5.32 -17.31
CA GLU A 1010 -23.14 -6.42 -17.69
C GLU A 1010 -23.31 -7.60 -16.72
N PRO A 1011 -23.83 -8.78 -17.16
CA PRO A 1011 -23.76 -9.96 -16.31
C PRO A 1011 -22.28 -10.27 -16.03
N GLU A 1012 -22.00 -10.95 -14.92
CA GLU A 1012 -20.67 -11.50 -14.65
C GLU A 1012 -20.44 -12.70 -15.59
N GLY A 1013 -20.24 -12.39 -16.87
CA GLY A 1013 -20.09 -13.34 -17.94
C GLY A 1013 -18.74 -14.05 -17.85
N ASP A 1014 -18.82 -15.37 -17.73
CA ASP A 1014 -17.76 -16.31 -18.07
C ASP A 1014 -17.26 -16.11 -19.52
N ALA A 1015 -16.18 -16.81 -19.85
CA ALA A 1015 -15.44 -16.61 -21.08
C ALA A 1015 -16.26 -16.92 -22.36
N PRO A 1016 -16.07 -16.14 -23.44
CA PRO A 1016 -16.16 -16.70 -24.79
C PRO A 1016 -14.94 -17.59 -25.05
N GLY A 1017 -15.16 -18.78 -25.64
CA GLY A 1017 -14.08 -19.60 -26.24
C GLY A 1017 -13.44 -18.91 -27.45
N ASP A 1018 -12.28 -19.31 -27.94
CA ASP A 1018 -11.72 -20.68 -28.00
C ASP A 1018 -10.38 -20.91 -27.26
#